data_AF-A0A5C5VI67-F1
#
_entry.id   AF-A0A5C5VI67-F1
#
_cell.length_a   1.000
_cell.length_b   1.000
_cell.length_c   1.000
_cell.angle_alpha   90.00
_cell.angle_beta   90.00
_cell.angle_gamma   90.00
#
_symmetry.space_group_name_H-M   'P 1'
#
loop_
_entity.id
_entity.type
_entity.pdbx_description
1 polymer ?
#
loop_
_entity_poly.entity_id
_entity_poly.type
_entity_poly.pdbx_seq_one_letter_code
_entity_poly.pdbx_strand_id
1 'polypeptide(L)'
;MAKNQRALALKPSLLWLFAAVFVLAASENANAFNVITPGDFIIAIDLDKTTGSSSPGAETADLLLDGNPASKYLNFGDDNTGFIVTPDVTAALQSFTMTTGNDAPGRDPGSWTLWGTNEAITTPAHSNGREQNWTLIDMGDLMLTDDRGVTEGPFNVSNSTTYNSYKMTFPVTKQADIGLMQLADIAFFSGPDGGGSSMLTASDPIIPIRDVDPMPSSNSPEAERPVNLIDRDLTTKYLNFGAERSGFIVTPSTGSSIINKFSLTTANDFNERDPATWELYGTNEAITTEDNGIGDEQNWTLIDSGTFDDTQVSPDRFTRGADVEVANNTSYTSYRMIFPTVRGGSGVCCMQISEISLDAKDLAILRVNRQTGEATIEAIEDVDLGSYQLTSTQTEGLVPSEWDSIAATSGDPNETWIETSALSTVLAEEDDASSGPNDGRILLAGQTISIGNIWQSLPSSFEDLDFAIRAADGRLIGGAVEYTGTEIVLGDYSGNGTVGPEDWPLFAAGYGGTYEGMTALEAYLGGDLDSDFDSDIHDFNLFVAAAGGAAALFGTQVPEPASTGLLLGVAAIGLRLRRRRVGVLPCLAAVVAAATMLPVTNAQAQSFSVVGPNTPSAVVTSIPADQMDENENSGPINLFDDQFITPLDNVNIDLFSLNYADFAGTEDEYAQYAGLGIEQKTVFFDFGSSVNANWFAYAQRSGGNALADRVGQFEFWFSNSDFGGVTPASAPDTTVNITPTDNRLLDSVIRPYSLYGDHSGRYVAMRLTVSEISANLGVGNIGGHEFRLLSGPSDVVISVDRATGEMTLSNNLSGAASMDIKSLTIESPSGGLDASGFDGLGGASGAFPAGNGSGNGWEVGGGSDLFRLADGYFSGDSTLAAGTSGLSLGTGYNPLSLAEDLVATWTNPDGGVFNARVVYTGVAPEILLGDFNDDGTVDAADYTVWRDNLGTNTSLPNDKTPGDVSQNDYLDWRGNYGASAAATAGGAAAPEPASAALVALLGVGLSSCRKRRDC
;
A
#
# COMPACT_ATOMS: atom_id res chain seq x y z
N MET A 1 -62.49 -17.46 49.24
CA MET A 1 -62.11 -16.21 48.54
C MET A 1 -60.78 -16.46 47.86
N ALA A 2 -60.84 -16.80 46.58
CA ALA A 2 -59.70 -16.99 45.69
C ALA A 2 -59.85 -15.99 44.54
N LYS A 3 -58.76 -15.32 44.16
CA LYS A 3 -58.58 -14.49 42.95
C LYS A 3 -57.08 -14.55 42.62
N ASN A 4 -56.60 -14.78 41.41
CA ASN A 4 -57.24 -15.04 40.12
C ASN A 4 -56.24 -15.84 39.26
N GLN A 5 -56.63 -17.04 38.84
CA GLN A 5 -56.20 -17.62 37.57
C GLN A 5 -57.37 -17.51 36.59
N ARG A 6 -57.12 -17.03 35.36
CA ARG A 6 -57.89 -17.38 34.18
C ARG A 6 -56.99 -17.39 32.95
N ALA A 7 -56.65 -18.59 32.52
CA ALA A 7 -56.40 -18.89 31.12
C ALA A 7 -57.71 -18.70 30.32
N LEU A 8 -57.62 -18.11 29.13
CA LEU A 8 -58.65 -18.26 28.10
C LEU A 8 -57.97 -18.71 26.81
N ALA A 9 -58.48 -19.82 26.27
CA ALA A 9 -58.00 -20.52 25.11
C ALA A 9 -58.22 -19.76 23.80
N LEU A 10 -57.30 -19.92 22.85
CA LEU A 10 -57.58 -19.77 21.42
C LEU A 10 -57.29 -21.09 20.68
N LYS A 11 -58.22 -21.42 19.79
CA LYS A 11 -58.32 -22.62 18.96
C LYS A 11 -57.38 -22.55 17.74
N PRO A 12 -57.07 -23.70 17.10
CA PRO A 12 -56.11 -23.78 16.00
C PRO A 12 -56.78 -23.39 14.68
N SER A 13 -56.46 -22.22 14.14
CA SER A 13 -56.79 -21.83 12.76
C SER A 13 -55.88 -20.68 12.34
N LEU A 14 -54.58 -20.94 12.14
CA LEU A 14 -53.67 -20.08 11.37
C LEU A 14 -52.35 -20.84 11.10
N LEU A 15 -52.46 -21.95 10.37
CA LEU A 15 -51.40 -22.37 9.45
C LEU A 15 -51.88 -21.86 8.08
N TRP A 16 -51.00 -21.23 7.30
CA TRP A 16 -51.27 -20.53 6.02
C TRP A 16 -51.71 -19.07 6.15
N LEU A 17 -50.77 -18.19 6.52
CA LEU A 17 -50.47 -16.96 5.77
C LEU A 17 -49.10 -16.42 6.28
N PHE A 18 -48.04 -17.16 5.95
CA PHE A 18 -46.67 -16.64 5.91
C PHE A 18 -46.35 -16.44 4.43
N ALA A 19 -46.55 -15.22 3.94
CA ALA A 19 -46.00 -14.63 2.71
C ALA A 19 -46.65 -13.26 2.54
N ALA A 20 -45.86 -12.25 2.19
CA ALA A 20 -46.28 -10.87 1.91
C ALA A 20 -46.58 -9.98 3.13
N VAL A 21 -45.57 -9.73 3.96
CA VAL A 21 -45.19 -8.37 4.41
C VAL A 21 -43.66 -8.32 4.52
N PHE A 22 -42.98 -8.49 3.38
CA PHE A 22 -41.72 -7.77 3.18
C PHE A 22 -42.17 -6.39 2.71
N VAL A 23 -42.09 -5.40 3.60
CA VAL A 23 -42.06 -4.01 3.15
C VAL A 23 -40.72 -3.89 2.44
N LEU A 24 -40.75 -3.91 1.10
CA LEU A 24 -39.74 -3.20 0.33
C LEU A 24 -39.76 -1.77 0.87
N ALA A 25 -38.80 -1.45 1.73
CA ALA A 25 -38.17 -0.16 1.61
C ALA A 25 -37.39 -0.27 0.30
N ALA A 26 -38.05 -0.01 -0.82
CA ALA A 26 -37.33 0.61 -1.92
C ALA A 26 -36.76 1.87 -1.28
N SER A 27 -35.43 1.97 -1.19
CA SER A 27 -34.79 3.26 -1.04
C SER A 27 -35.48 4.16 -2.07
N GLU A 28 -36.17 5.19 -1.61
CA GLU A 28 -36.39 6.33 -2.50
C GLU A 28 -34.98 6.68 -2.98
N ASN A 29 -34.71 6.54 -4.29
CA ASN A 29 -33.42 6.90 -4.87
C ASN A 29 -33.21 8.38 -4.54
N ALA A 30 -32.51 8.66 -3.44
CA ALA A 30 -31.91 9.94 -3.22
C ALA A 30 -30.90 10.08 -4.35
N ASN A 31 -31.15 11.02 -5.27
CA ASN A 31 -30.22 11.26 -6.35
C ASN A 31 -28.85 11.61 -5.75
N ALA A 32 -27.78 11.05 -6.32
CA ALA A 32 -26.44 11.31 -5.83
C ALA A 32 -26.14 12.81 -5.90
N PHE A 33 -25.41 13.31 -4.91
CA PHE A 33 -24.97 14.70 -4.83
C PHE A 33 -23.52 14.75 -4.35
N ASN A 34 -22.85 15.87 -4.62
CA ASN A 34 -21.49 16.11 -4.13
C ASN A 34 -21.51 16.35 -2.61
N VAL A 35 -20.90 15.43 -1.87
CA VAL A 35 -20.77 15.41 -0.41
C VAL A 35 -19.86 16.53 0.08
N ILE A 36 -18.83 16.89 -0.70
CA ILE A 36 -17.91 17.99 -0.37
C ILE A 36 -18.19 19.20 -1.25
N THR A 37 -18.06 20.40 -0.69
CA THR A 37 -18.37 21.67 -1.38
C THR A 37 -17.32 22.74 -1.11
N PRO A 38 -17.23 23.77 -1.98
CA PRO A 38 -16.33 24.89 -1.75
C PRO A 38 -16.58 25.54 -0.38
N GLY A 39 -15.57 25.51 0.48
CA GLY A 39 -15.62 26.09 1.84
C GLY A 39 -15.68 25.08 2.98
N ASP A 40 -15.80 23.78 2.68
CA ASP A 40 -15.61 22.73 3.69
C ASP A 40 -14.21 22.81 4.32
N PHE A 41 -14.09 22.36 5.56
CA PHE A 41 -12.81 22.31 6.23
C PHE A 41 -11.93 21.24 5.59
N ILE A 42 -10.75 21.64 5.13
CA ILE A 42 -9.76 20.73 4.54
C ILE A 42 -8.35 21.12 4.96
N ILE A 43 -7.51 20.12 5.25
CA ILE A 43 -6.10 20.29 5.61
C ILE A 43 -5.22 19.28 4.87
N ALA A 44 -4.02 19.72 4.50
CA ALA A 44 -2.97 18.86 3.96
C ALA A 44 -2.38 17.96 5.05
N ILE A 45 -2.04 16.73 4.69
CA ILE A 45 -1.33 15.76 5.53
C ILE A 45 -0.27 15.00 4.72
N ASP A 46 0.60 14.29 5.43
CA ASP A 46 1.66 13.43 4.91
C ASP A 46 1.99 12.38 5.97
N LEU A 47 1.65 11.10 5.73
CA LEU A 47 1.78 10.07 6.77
C LEU A 47 3.23 9.86 7.24
N ASP A 48 4.21 10.22 6.42
CA ASP A 48 5.64 10.01 6.69
C ASP A 48 6.22 11.09 7.60
N LYS A 49 5.48 12.19 7.79
CA LYS A 49 5.96 13.38 8.50
C LYS A 49 5.09 13.71 9.71
N THR A 50 5.64 13.52 10.91
CA THR A 50 5.01 14.00 12.16
C THR A 50 4.81 15.52 12.16
N THR A 51 5.72 16.25 11.50
CA THR A 51 5.59 17.65 11.08
C THR A 51 6.41 17.84 9.79
N GLY A 52 5.91 18.61 8.80
CA GLY A 52 6.74 19.02 7.66
C GLY A 52 6.26 18.63 6.27
N SER A 53 5.04 18.08 6.12
CA SER A 53 4.32 18.29 4.88
C SER A 53 4.31 19.80 4.59
N SER A 54 4.43 20.19 3.35
CA SER A 54 4.22 21.60 3.03
C SER A 54 3.62 21.74 1.67
N SER A 55 2.88 22.82 1.53
CA SER A 55 2.33 23.26 0.28
C SER A 55 2.72 24.71 0.10
N PRO A 56 3.06 25.14 -1.13
CA PRO A 56 3.18 26.57 -1.41
C PRO A 56 1.90 27.28 -1.02
N GLY A 57 2.00 28.50 -0.48
CA GLY A 57 0.82 29.23 0.01
C GLY A 57 -0.21 29.61 -1.06
N ALA A 58 0.03 29.30 -2.33
CA ALA A 58 -0.90 29.46 -3.44
C ALA A 58 -1.31 28.11 -4.08
N GLU A 59 -0.92 26.98 -3.47
CA GLU A 59 -1.15 25.61 -3.94
C GLU A 59 -1.55 24.70 -2.75
N THR A 60 -2.35 25.23 -1.82
CA THR A 60 -2.79 24.55 -0.59
C THR A 60 -4.00 23.63 -0.83
N ALA A 61 -4.28 22.72 0.11
CA ALA A 61 -5.33 21.70 -0.03
C ALA A 61 -6.75 22.26 -0.24
N ASP A 62 -7.03 23.50 0.15
CA ASP A 62 -8.32 24.16 -0.10
C ASP A 62 -8.63 24.37 -1.59
N LEU A 63 -7.61 24.33 -2.45
CA LEU A 63 -7.80 24.40 -3.90
C LEU A 63 -8.38 23.12 -4.48
N LEU A 64 -8.37 22.01 -3.74
CA LEU A 64 -9.05 20.78 -4.17
C LEU A 64 -10.58 20.93 -4.27
N LEU A 65 -11.14 21.99 -3.67
CA LEU A 65 -12.58 22.20 -3.56
C LEU A 65 -13.02 23.47 -4.31
N ASP A 66 -12.22 23.99 -5.23
CA ASP A 66 -12.46 25.30 -5.86
C ASP A 66 -13.12 25.21 -7.26
N GLY A 67 -13.25 24.01 -7.83
CA GLY A 67 -13.83 23.75 -9.14
C GLY A 67 -12.98 24.32 -10.29
N ASN A 68 -11.70 24.59 -10.07
CA ASN A 68 -10.84 25.24 -11.06
C ASN A 68 -9.68 24.32 -11.49
N PRO A 69 -9.75 23.70 -12.69
CA PRO A 69 -8.69 22.81 -13.18
C PRO A 69 -7.35 23.51 -13.45
N ALA A 70 -7.30 24.84 -13.38
CA ALA A 70 -6.07 25.62 -13.49
C ALA A 70 -5.39 25.88 -12.13
N SER A 71 -6.10 25.69 -11.00
CA SER A 71 -5.50 25.61 -9.67
C SER A 71 -4.90 24.21 -9.45
N LYS A 72 -4.04 24.08 -8.46
CA LYS A 72 -3.72 22.75 -7.91
C LYS A 72 -3.32 22.81 -6.46
N TYR A 73 -3.65 21.75 -5.74
CA TYR A 73 -2.95 21.37 -4.53
C TYR A 73 -1.62 20.72 -4.91
N LEU A 74 -0.54 21.22 -4.31
CA LEU A 74 0.79 20.64 -4.41
C LEU A 74 1.30 20.32 -3.01
N ASN A 75 1.76 19.10 -2.80
CA ASN A 75 2.37 18.66 -1.55
C ASN A 75 3.82 18.19 -1.81
N PHE A 76 4.75 18.70 -1.01
CA PHE A 76 6.18 18.34 -1.06
C PHE A 76 6.52 17.02 -0.33
N GLY A 77 5.51 16.21 -0.03
CA GLY A 77 5.70 14.90 0.61
C GLY A 77 5.87 13.73 -0.35
N ASP A 78 5.50 13.89 -1.63
CA ASP A 78 5.43 12.79 -2.62
C ASP A 78 4.42 11.70 -2.24
N ASP A 79 4.89 10.48 -2.02
CA ASP A 79 4.16 9.32 -1.53
C ASP A 79 3.57 9.60 -0.14
N ASN A 80 2.55 8.83 0.23
CA ASN A 80 1.82 8.94 1.50
C ASN A 80 1.25 10.33 1.84
N THR A 81 1.20 11.25 0.88
CA THR A 81 0.57 12.56 1.05
C THR A 81 -0.94 12.46 0.92
N GLY A 82 -1.64 13.49 1.38
CA GLY A 82 -3.09 13.48 1.26
C GLY A 82 -3.76 14.69 1.88
N PHE A 83 -5.01 14.52 2.25
CA PHE A 83 -5.79 15.54 2.93
C PHE A 83 -6.82 14.91 3.88
N ILE A 84 -7.23 15.70 4.87
CA ILE A 84 -8.41 15.44 5.70
C ILE A 84 -9.46 16.47 5.36
N VAL A 85 -10.69 16.02 5.08
CA VAL A 85 -11.84 16.87 4.81
C VAL A 85 -12.98 16.59 5.79
N THR A 86 -13.63 17.65 6.27
CA THR A 86 -14.85 17.58 7.08
C THR A 86 -15.99 18.21 6.28
N PRO A 87 -16.86 17.40 5.67
CA PRO A 87 -18.00 17.90 4.91
C PRO A 87 -19.03 18.59 5.81
N ASP A 88 -19.63 19.70 5.36
CA ASP A 88 -20.76 20.34 6.05
C ASP A 88 -22.05 19.50 5.98
N VAL A 89 -22.16 18.62 4.99
CA VAL A 89 -23.28 17.69 4.80
C VAL A 89 -22.85 16.26 5.08
N THR A 90 -23.62 15.54 5.91
CA THR A 90 -23.29 14.16 6.31
C THR A 90 -23.99 13.16 5.39
N ALA A 91 -23.22 12.44 4.58
CA ALA A 91 -23.67 11.33 3.75
C ALA A 91 -22.58 10.25 3.70
N ALA A 92 -22.96 9.01 3.35
CA ALA A 92 -21.96 8.00 3.02
C ALA A 92 -21.37 8.36 1.64
N LEU A 93 -20.06 8.60 1.60
CA LEU A 93 -19.29 8.70 0.36
C LEU A 93 -19.31 7.34 -0.35
N GLN A 94 -19.65 7.27 -1.63
CA GLN A 94 -19.72 6.04 -2.43
C GLN A 94 -18.94 6.09 -3.75
N SER A 95 -18.54 7.27 -4.21
CA SER A 95 -17.59 7.42 -5.31
C SER A 95 -16.90 8.77 -5.28
N PHE A 96 -15.78 8.93 -5.98
CA PHE A 96 -15.11 10.23 -6.12
C PHE A 96 -14.60 10.46 -7.55
N THR A 97 -14.33 11.71 -7.91
CA THR A 97 -13.61 12.07 -9.15
C THR A 97 -12.36 12.86 -8.81
N MET A 98 -11.37 12.83 -9.69
CA MET A 98 -10.09 13.53 -9.53
C MET A 98 -9.75 14.30 -10.79
N THR A 99 -9.28 15.54 -10.65
CA THR A 99 -8.79 16.33 -11.78
C THR A 99 -7.26 16.36 -11.78
N THR A 100 -6.63 15.93 -12.86
CA THR A 100 -5.16 15.93 -12.98
C THR A 100 -4.61 17.34 -12.85
N GLY A 101 -3.44 17.50 -12.20
CA GLY A 101 -2.80 18.81 -12.02
C GLY A 101 -2.41 19.46 -13.36
N ASN A 102 -1.71 20.60 -13.33
CA ASN A 102 -1.26 21.28 -14.56
C ASN A 102 0.27 21.27 -14.83
N ASP A 103 1.11 20.63 -14.00
CA ASP A 103 2.58 20.58 -14.17
C ASP A 103 3.15 19.32 -14.85
N ALA A 104 3.38 18.20 -14.14
CA ALA A 104 3.93 16.94 -14.71
C ALA A 104 3.13 15.69 -14.31
N PRO A 105 2.79 14.76 -15.23
CA PRO A 105 1.95 13.59 -14.92
C PRO A 105 2.51 12.68 -13.81
N GLY A 106 3.83 12.53 -13.71
CA GLY A 106 4.46 11.68 -12.70
C GLY A 106 4.17 12.07 -11.24
N ARG A 107 3.66 13.28 -10.99
CA ARG A 107 3.27 13.78 -9.65
C ARG A 107 1.81 13.50 -9.30
N ASP A 108 1.02 13.05 -10.27
CA ASP A 108 -0.38 12.73 -10.01
C ASP A 108 -0.43 11.42 -9.18
N PRO A 109 -1.42 11.24 -8.30
CA PRO A 109 -1.57 10.02 -7.52
C PRO A 109 -1.60 8.75 -8.38
N GLY A 110 -0.86 7.73 -7.95
CA GLY A 110 -0.84 6.39 -8.54
C GLY A 110 -1.71 5.39 -7.80
N SER A 111 -1.99 5.63 -6.52
CA SER A 111 -2.97 4.88 -5.72
C SER A 111 -3.65 5.79 -4.70
N TRP A 112 -4.69 5.28 -4.06
CA TRP A 112 -5.40 5.97 -2.99
C TRP A 112 -5.81 5.02 -1.87
N THR A 113 -5.88 5.57 -0.66
CA THR A 113 -6.52 4.96 0.51
C THR A 113 -7.47 5.97 1.14
N LEU A 114 -8.65 5.51 1.53
CA LEU A 114 -9.71 6.33 2.10
C LEU A 114 -10.10 5.83 3.48
N TRP A 115 -10.24 6.76 4.41
CA TRP A 115 -10.55 6.48 5.81
C TRP A 115 -11.69 7.37 6.29
N GLY A 116 -12.46 6.86 7.26
CA GLY A 116 -13.55 7.58 7.90
C GLY A 116 -13.35 7.73 9.40
N THR A 117 -13.75 8.87 9.96
CA THR A 117 -13.88 9.04 11.41
C THR A 117 -15.12 9.84 11.79
N ASN A 118 -15.62 9.56 12.99
CA ASN A 118 -16.68 10.32 13.64
C ASN A 118 -16.16 11.18 14.80
N GLU A 119 -14.85 11.13 15.06
CA GLU A 119 -14.19 11.99 16.03
C GLU A 119 -14.01 13.41 15.46
N ALA A 120 -13.94 14.41 16.35
CA ALA A 120 -13.66 15.77 15.91
C ALA A 120 -12.18 15.88 15.51
N ILE A 121 -11.90 16.48 14.35
CA ILE A 121 -10.54 16.65 13.86
C ILE A 121 -9.78 17.62 14.76
N THR A 122 -8.75 17.12 15.45
CA THR A 122 -7.78 17.91 16.21
C THR A 122 -6.40 17.96 15.55
N THR A 123 -6.25 17.24 14.44
CA THR A 123 -5.04 17.16 13.62
C THR A 123 -4.63 18.55 13.12
N PRO A 124 -3.39 19.00 13.36
CA PRO A 124 -2.83 20.19 12.75
C PRO A 124 -2.65 20.02 11.24
N ALA A 125 -2.83 21.09 10.45
CA ALA A 125 -2.45 21.07 9.05
C ALA A 125 -0.95 20.73 8.91
N HIS A 126 -0.60 20.01 7.84
CA HIS A 126 0.76 19.59 7.51
C HIS A 126 1.42 18.63 8.52
N SER A 127 0.59 17.79 9.14
CA SER A 127 1.02 16.71 10.04
C SER A 127 0.75 15.33 9.42
N ASN A 128 0.94 14.26 10.19
CA ASN A 128 0.72 12.88 9.75
C ASN A 128 -0.75 12.45 9.71
N GLY A 129 -1.68 13.26 10.21
CA GLY A 129 -3.11 12.92 10.18
C GLY A 129 -3.53 11.77 11.10
N ARG A 130 -2.74 11.44 12.14
CA ARG A 130 -2.95 10.25 12.99
C ARG A 130 -3.60 10.54 14.35
N GLU A 131 -4.02 11.77 14.64
CA GLU A 131 -4.49 12.16 15.97
C GLU A 131 -5.92 11.68 16.32
N GLN A 132 -6.64 11.11 15.37
CA GLN A 132 -7.96 10.48 15.58
C GLN A 132 -7.89 8.99 15.30
N ASN A 133 -8.86 8.24 15.83
CA ASN A 133 -9.09 6.87 15.38
C ASN A 133 -9.74 6.90 13.99
N TRP A 134 -9.06 6.28 13.03
CA TRP A 134 -9.52 6.15 11.65
C TRP A 134 -9.99 4.72 11.38
N THR A 135 -11.08 4.59 10.64
CA THR A 135 -11.53 3.31 10.08
C THR A 135 -11.18 3.30 8.60
N LEU A 136 -10.43 2.30 8.14
CA LEU A 136 -10.18 2.11 6.72
C LEU A 136 -11.52 1.86 6.04
N ILE A 137 -11.81 2.62 4.99
CA ILE A 137 -13.03 2.47 4.19
C ILE A 137 -12.71 1.63 2.98
N ASP A 138 -11.79 2.13 2.14
CA ASP A 138 -11.47 1.50 0.87
C ASP A 138 -10.10 1.99 0.34
N MET A 139 -9.58 1.34 -0.68
CA MET A 139 -8.30 1.64 -1.32
C MET A 139 -8.28 1.19 -2.77
N GLY A 140 -7.41 1.71 -3.61
CA GLY A 140 -7.24 1.20 -4.96
C GLY A 140 -6.16 1.91 -5.77
N ASP A 141 -5.90 1.37 -6.96
CA ASP A 141 -4.99 1.96 -7.93
C ASP A 141 -5.64 3.08 -8.73
N LEU A 142 -4.81 3.95 -9.28
CA LEU A 142 -5.20 5.04 -10.16
C LEU A 142 -4.39 4.97 -11.46
N MET A 143 -5.11 4.82 -12.57
CA MET A 143 -4.54 4.94 -13.91
C MET A 143 -4.95 6.25 -14.57
N LEU A 144 -4.68 7.38 -13.89
CA LEU A 144 -5.02 8.70 -14.44
C LEU A 144 -4.34 8.92 -15.79
N THR A 145 -4.97 9.65 -16.71
CA THR A 145 -4.37 10.08 -17.98
C THR A 145 -3.14 10.98 -17.79
N ASP A 146 -2.31 11.07 -18.82
CA ASP A 146 -1.21 12.05 -18.91
C ASP A 146 -1.70 13.44 -19.38
N ASP A 147 -2.94 13.53 -19.87
CA ASP A 147 -3.59 14.79 -20.23
C ASP A 147 -3.92 15.62 -18.96
N ARG A 148 -3.85 16.95 -19.07
CA ARG A 148 -3.77 17.85 -17.91
C ARG A 148 -5.02 18.70 -17.71
N GLY A 149 -5.39 18.90 -16.44
CA GLY A 149 -6.67 19.52 -16.09
C GLY A 149 -7.85 18.68 -16.54
N VAL A 150 -7.68 17.35 -16.59
CA VAL A 150 -8.70 16.40 -17.02
C VAL A 150 -9.27 15.70 -15.79
N THR A 151 -10.60 15.74 -15.67
CA THR A 151 -11.35 15.02 -14.64
C THR A 151 -11.50 13.55 -15.01
N GLU A 152 -11.05 12.67 -14.11
CA GLU A 152 -11.14 11.23 -14.19
C GLU A 152 -12.02 10.65 -13.06
N GLY A 153 -12.39 9.38 -13.23
CA GLY A 153 -13.45 8.74 -12.47
C GLY A 153 -14.81 8.90 -13.16
N PRO A 154 -15.90 8.60 -12.46
CA PRO A 154 -15.99 8.29 -11.02
C PRO A 154 -15.31 6.98 -10.61
N PHE A 155 -14.56 7.00 -9.51
CA PHE A 155 -13.98 5.84 -8.84
C PHE A 155 -14.92 5.41 -7.72
N ASN A 156 -15.40 4.18 -7.75
CA ASN A 156 -16.35 3.69 -6.76
C ASN A 156 -15.64 3.30 -5.46
N VAL A 157 -16.34 3.48 -4.34
CA VAL A 157 -15.86 3.24 -2.98
C VAL A 157 -16.83 2.31 -2.28
N SER A 158 -16.32 1.25 -1.67
CA SER A 158 -17.07 0.36 -0.79
C SER A 158 -17.42 1.02 0.53
N ASN A 159 -18.49 1.80 0.57
CA ASN A 159 -18.91 2.45 1.80
C ASN A 159 -20.43 2.68 1.92
N SER A 160 -21.00 2.01 2.91
CA SER A 160 -22.37 2.20 3.36
C SER A 160 -22.47 2.95 4.70
N THR A 161 -21.33 3.36 5.29
CA THR A 161 -21.28 4.05 6.58
C THR A 161 -21.07 5.56 6.41
N THR A 162 -21.84 6.34 7.16
CA THR A 162 -21.66 7.80 7.23
C THR A 162 -20.56 8.15 8.24
N TYR A 163 -19.62 8.99 7.81
CA TYR A 163 -18.57 9.56 8.66
C TYR A 163 -18.67 11.08 8.68
N ASN A 164 -18.27 11.69 9.80
CA ASN A 164 -18.20 13.14 9.94
C ASN A 164 -17.00 13.73 9.18
N SER A 165 -15.93 12.96 8.99
CA SER A 165 -14.73 13.41 8.30
C SER A 165 -14.07 12.24 7.60
N TYR A 166 -13.44 12.57 6.48
CA TYR A 166 -12.75 11.64 5.61
C TYR A 166 -11.28 12.02 5.52
N LYS A 167 -10.41 11.02 5.50
CA LYS A 167 -8.99 11.18 5.21
C LYS A 167 -8.68 10.41 3.95
N MET A 168 -8.18 11.09 2.94
CA MET A 168 -7.72 10.46 1.71
C MET A 168 -6.22 10.64 1.62
N THR A 169 -5.53 9.53 1.43
CA THR A 169 -4.07 9.46 1.32
C THR A 169 -3.71 8.79 0.00
N PHE A 170 -2.55 9.15 -0.53
CA PHE A 170 -2.02 8.69 -1.81
C PHE A 170 -0.73 7.94 -1.52
N PRO A 171 -0.79 6.62 -1.26
CA PRO A 171 0.38 5.83 -0.89
C PRO A 171 1.51 5.98 -1.90
N VAL A 172 1.20 5.94 -3.20
CA VAL A 172 2.18 6.19 -4.26
C VAL A 172 1.73 7.25 -5.26
N THR A 173 2.68 7.99 -5.82
CA THR A 173 2.47 8.76 -7.05
C THR A 173 2.74 7.90 -8.30
N LYS A 174 2.32 8.36 -9.48
CA LYS A 174 2.58 7.65 -10.75
C LYS A 174 4.07 7.39 -11.02
N GLN A 175 4.95 8.19 -10.42
CA GLN A 175 6.38 8.04 -10.53
C GLN A 175 7.03 8.19 -9.16
N ALA A 176 7.48 7.07 -8.61
CA ALA A 176 8.23 7.04 -7.35
C ALA A 176 9.41 8.03 -7.33
N ASP A 177 9.72 8.51 -6.12
CA ASP A 177 10.84 9.40 -5.79
C ASP A 177 10.85 10.74 -6.56
N ILE A 178 9.69 11.29 -6.93
CA ILE A 178 9.59 12.59 -7.61
C ILE A 178 9.56 13.77 -6.62
N GLY A 179 9.36 13.51 -5.34
CA GLY A 179 9.36 14.49 -4.25
C GLY A 179 8.10 15.37 -4.17
N LEU A 180 7.07 15.06 -4.97
CA LEU A 180 5.93 15.95 -5.20
C LEU A 180 4.66 15.17 -5.57
N MET A 181 3.58 15.40 -4.82
CA MET A 181 2.23 15.00 -5.22
C MET A 181 1.41 16.22 -5.61
N GLN A 182 0.58 16.10 -6.64
CA GLN A 182 -0.34 17.14 -7.05
C GLN A 182 -1.72 16.63 -7.43
N LEU A 183 -2.73 17.47 -7.24
CA LEU A 183 -4.08 17.23 -7.73
C LEU A 183 -4.78 18.59 -7.93
N ALA A 184 -5.52 18.75 -9.03
CA ALA A 184 -6.20 20.02 -9.31
C ALA A 184 -7.48 20.18 -8.49
N ASP A 185 -8.32 19.15 -8.50
CA ASP A 185 -9.64 19.17 -7.86
C ASP A 185 -10.08 17.75 -7.46
N ILE A 186 -10.97 17.65 -6.48
CA ILE A 186 -11.61 16.40 -6.09
C ILE A 186 -13.09 16.61 -5.71
N ALA A 187 -13.94 15.68 -6.11
CA ALA A 187 -15.35 15.65 -5.71
C ALA A 187 -15.73 14.29 -5.13
N PHE A 188 -16.60 14.29 -4.12
CA PHE A 188 -17.05 13.11 -3.38
C PHE A 188 -18.55 12.95 -3.57
N PHE A 189 -19.05 11.78 -3.94
CA PHE A 189 -20.46 11.60 -4.27
C PHE A 189 -21.12 10.60 -3.33
N SER A 190 -22.39 10.86 -3.01
CA SER A 190 -23.20 10.00 -2.13
C SER A 190 -23.78 8.77 -2.84
N GLY A 191 -23.44 8.55 -4.10
CA GLY A 191 -23.88 7.42 -4.91
C GLY A 191 -22.74 6.89 -5.77
N PRO A 192 -22.85 5.67 -6.31
CA PRO A 192 -21.88 5.12 -7.26
C PRO A 192 -21.89 5.93 -8.56
N ASP A 193 -20.81 5.82 -9.32
CA ASP A 193 -20.62 6.42 -10.63
C ASP A 193 -20.87 7.94 -10.66
N GLY A 194 -20.51 8.67 -9.60
CA GLY A 194 -20.70 10.12 -9.53
C GLY A 194 -22.17 10.56 -9.66
N GLY A 195 -23.11 9.61 -9.52
CA GLY A 195 -24.53 9.81 -9.75
C GLY A 195 -25.10 9.32 -11.09
N GLY A 196 -24.28 8.85 -12.03
CA GLY A 196 -24.74 8.15 -13.23
C GLY A 196 -23.73 8.14 -14.39
N SER A 197 -23.83 7.13 -15.25
CA SER A 197 -23.03 6.99 -16.47
C SER A 197 -23.42 8.01 -17.56
N SER A 198 -22.43 8.51 -18.31
CA SER A 198 -22.67 9.28 -19.54
C SER A 198 -21.86 8.78 -20.73
N MET A 199 -22.47 8.64 -21.91
CA MET A 199 -21.73 8.44 -23.17
C MET A 199 -20.96 9.69 -23.65
N LEU A 200 -21.18 10.85 -23.02
CA LEU A 200 -20.47 12.08 -23.33
C LEU A 200 -19.13 12.14 -22.58
N THR A 201 -18.14 12.74 -23.21
CA THR A 201 -16.84 13.07 -22.61
C THR A 201 -16.67 14.58 -22.52
N ALA A 202 -15.86 15.06 -21.56
CA ALA A 202 -15.53 16.49 -21.42
C ALA A 202 -14.89 17.11 -22.68
N SER A 203 -14.40 16.28 -23.59
CA SER A 203 -13.80 16.71 -24.85
C SER A 203 -14.78 16.81 -26.02
N ASP A 204 -16.04 16.39 -25.85
CA ASP A 204 -17.01 16.36 -26.95
C ASP A 204 -17.33 17.77 -27.46
N PRO A 205 -17.31 18.00 -28.79
CA PRO A 205 -17.70 19.29 -29.35
C PRO A 205 -19.14 19.66 -28.99
N ILE A 206 -19.30 20.74 -28.23
CA ILE A 206 -20.59 21.29 -27.80
C ILE A 206 -20.66 22.80 -28.06
N ILE A 207 -21.77 23.26 -28.65
CA ILE A 207 -21.99 24.68 -28.98
C ILE A 207 -23.34 25.18 -28.45
N PRO A 208 -23.42 26.43 -27.97
CA PRO A 208 -24.64 27.03 -27.45
C PRO A 208 -25.52 27.48 -28.62
N ILE A 209 -26.82 27.26 -28.53
CA ILE A 209 -27.78 27.73 -29.54
C ILE A 209 -29.02 28.37 -28.92
N ARG A 210 -29.76 29.12 -29.73
CA ARG A 210 -31.12 29.57 -29.39
C ARG A 210 -32.03 29.51 -30.60
N ASP A 211 -33.09 28.71 -30.52
CA ASP A 211 -33.98 28.40 -31.64
C ASP A 211 -35.04 29.50 -31.90
N VAL A 212 -34.59 30.73 -32.24
CA VAL A 212 -35.43 31.88 -32.56
C VAL A 212 -34.79 32.77 -33.65
N ASP A 213 -35.56 33.11 -34.69
CA ASP A 213 -35.24 34.10 -35.74
C ASP A 213 -36.10 35.38 -35.59
N PRO A 214 -35.66 36.61 -35.96
CA PRO A 214 -34.33 37.07 -36.36
C PRO A 214 -33.63 37.84 -35.25
N MET A 215 -32.81 37.16 -34.45
CA MET A 215 -31.77 37.73 -33.57
C MET A 215 -31.08 36.57 -32.82
N PRO A 216 -29.77 36.29 -33.01
CA PRO A 216 -29.10 35.39 -32.08
C PRO A 216 -28.97 36.10 -30.74
N SER A 217 -29.32 35.40 -29.66
CA SER A 217 -29.00 35.84 -28.31
C SER A 217 -28.58 34.66 -27.43
N SER A 218 -28.18 33.55 -28.04
CA SER A 218 -27.40 32.57 -27.33
C SER A 218 -26.14 33.27 -26.87
N ASN A 219 -25.97 33.42 -25.58
CA ASN A 219 -24.87 34.18 -25.01
C ASN A 219 -24.64 33.68 -23.60
N SER A 220 -23.38 33.32 -23.35
CA SER A 220 -22.91 32.79 -22.08
C SER A 220 -21.69 33.59 -21.64
N PRO A 221 -21.55 33.87 -20.34
CA PRO A 221 -20.27 34.30 -19.80
C PRO A 221 -19.16 33.30 -20.16
N GLU A 222 -17.92 33.77 -20.26
CA GLU A 222 -16.78 32.95 -20.67
C GLU A 222 -16.56 31.71 -19.78
N ALA A 223 -16.84 31.85 -18.47
CA ALA A 223 -16.73 30.77 -17.49
C ALA A 223 -18.02 29.94 -17.32
N GLU A 224 -19.08 30.22 -18.08
CA GLU A 224 -20.39 29.53 -17.96
C GLU A 224 -20.88 29.04 -19.34
N ARG A 225 -19.95 28.58 -20.18
CA ARG A 225 -20.20 28.10 -21.55
C ARG A 225 -20.74 26.66 -21.55
N PRO A 226 -21.27 26.16 -22.68
CA PRO A 226 -21.80 24.79 -22.76
C PRO A 226 -20.81 23.68 -22.49
N VAL A 227 -19.50 23.92 -22.54
CA VAL A 227 -18.49 22.93 -22.16
C VAL A 227 -18.70 22.45 -20.71
N ASN A 228 -19.20 23.32 -19.85
CA ASN A 228 -19.52 23.00 -18.47
C ASN A 228 -20.73 22.06 -18.31
N LEU A 229 -21.42 21.70 -19.40
CA LEU A 229 -22.50 20.71 -19.36
C LEU A 229 -21.98 19.27 -19.35
N ILE A 230 -20.70 19.05 -19.60
CA ILE A 230 -20.11 17.73 -19.85
C ILE A 230 -18.71 17.61 -19.23
N ASP A 231 -18.31 18.56 -18.39
CA ASP A 231 -16.99 18.63 -17.76
C ASP A 231 -16.86 17.71 -16.53
N ARG A 232 -17.95 17.06 -16.14
CA ARG A 232 -18.10 16.21 -14.96
C ARG A 232 -17.93 16.96 -13.63
N ASP A 233 -18.02 18.29 -13.67
CA ASP A 233 -17.96 19.12 -12.47
C ASP A 233 -19.37 19.62 -12.13
N LEU A 234 -19.95 19.07 -11.06
CA LEU A 234 -21.28 19.50 -10.62
C LEU A 234 -21.30 20.97 -10.14
N THR A 235 -20.14 21.57 -9.85
CA THR A 235 -20.03 22.92 -9.31
C THR A 235 -20.00 24.00 -10.40
N THR A 236 -19.61 23.64 -11.62
CA THR A 236 -19.67 24.52 -12.79
C THR A 236 -21.09 24.52 -13.37
N LYS A 237 -21.35 25.45 -14.29
CA LYS A 237 -22.65 25.51 -14.99
C LYS A 237 -22.55 26.08 -16.38
N TYR A 238 -23.44 25.63 -17.24
CA TYR A 238 -23.82 26.35 -18.43
C TYR A 238 -24.96 27.32 -18.13
N LEU A 239 -24.75 28.60 -18.44
CA LEU A 239 -25.77 29.64 -18.35
C LEU A 239 -25.96 30.30 -19.70
N ASN A 240 -27.21 30.39 -20.16
CA ASN A 240 -27.55 31.02 -21.43
C ASN A 240 -28.56 32.17 -21.24
N PHE A 241 -28.16 33.40 -21.58
CA PHE A 241 -29.01 34.60 -21.52
C PHE A 241 -30.14 34.63 -22.54
N GLY A 242 -30.21 33.66 -23.45
CA GLY A 242 -31.37 33.45 -24.31
C GLY A 242 -32.63 33.04 -23.54
N ALA A 243 -32.49 32.50 -22.31
CA ALA A 243 -33.58 31.95 -21.50
C ALA A 243 -34.41 30.91 -22.29
N GLU A 244 -35.66 31.22 -22.62
CA GLU A 244 -36.53 30.36 -23.42
C GLU A 244 -35.95 30.07 -24.81
N ARG A 245 -36.14 28.81 -25.24
CA ARG A 245 -35.64 28.25 -26.51
C ARG A 245 -34.13 28.24 -26.64
N SER A 246 -33.40 28.43 -25.54
CA SER A 246 -31.96 28.19 -25.49
C SER A 246 -31.69 26.70 -25.42
N GLY A 247 -30.50 26.30 -25.81
CA GLY A 247 -30.10 24.90 -25.83
C GLY A 247 -28.66 24.75 -26.28
N PHE A 248 -28.34 23.59 -26.82
CA PHE A 248 -27.02 23.28 -27.32
C PHE A 248 -27.09 22.24 -28.44
N ILE A 249 -26.01 22.17 -29.22
CA ILE A 249 -25.73 21.05 -30.13
C ILE A 249 -24.47 20.37 -29.61
N VAL A 250 -24.51 19.06 -29.47
CA VAL A 250 -23.37 18.23 -29.07
C VAL A 250 -23.08 17.17 -30.12
N THR A 251 -21.80 16.90 -30.35
CA THR A 251 -21.32 15.85 -31.25
C THR A 251 -20.48 14.88 -30.42
N PRO A 252 -21.06 13.74 -29.99
CA PRO A 252 -20.31 12.75 -29.23
C PRO A 252 -19.08 12.26 -30.00
N SER A 253 -17.92 12.24 -29.36
CA SER A 253 -16.67 11.71 -29.96
C SER A 253 -16.74 10.20 -30.23
N THR A 254 -17.65 9.49 -29.54
CA THR A 254 -17.99 8.08 -29.79
C THR A 254 -18.59 7.82 -31.18
N GLY A 255 -19.00 8.88 -31.89
CA GLY A 255 -19.53 8.81 -33.25
C GLY A 255 -21.04 8.60 -33.28
N SER A 256 -21.53 7.90 -34.32
CA SER A 256 -22.97 7.66 -34.50
C SER A 256 -23.51 6.75 -33.39
N SER A 257 -24.27 7.32 -32.46
CA SER A 257 -24.82 6.62 -31.29
C SER A 257 -26.36 6.72 -31.27
N ILE A 258 -27.03 5.97 -30.38
CA ILE A 258 -28.48 6.12 -30.12
C ILE A 258 -28.63 6.73 -28.74
N ILE A 259 -29.30 7.88 -28.65
CA ILE A 259 -29.73 8.49 -27.38
C ILE A 259 -31.21 8.24 -27.18
N ASN A 260 -31.57 7.47 -26.16
CA ASN A 260 -32.95 7.20 -25.74
C ASN A 260 -33.15 7.45 -24.22
N LYS A 261 -32.14 8.00 -23.54
CA LYS A 261 -32.18 8.42 -22.14
C LYS A 261 -31.31 9.66 -21.93
N PHE A 262 -31.68 10.54 -21.01
CA PHE A 262 -30.82 11.64 -20.57
C PHE A 262 -31.13 12.06 -19.12
N SER A 263 -30.20 12.74 -18.44
CA SER A 263 -30.42 13.30 -17.10
C SER A 263 -29.82 14.70 -16.99
N LEU A 264 -30.33 15.54 -16.07
CA LEU A 264 -29.81 16.89 -15.84
C LEU A 264 -29.41 17.08 -14.38
N THR A 265 -28.29 17.76 -14.13
CA THR A 265 -27.91 18.25 -12.80
C THR A 265 -28.24 19.74 -12.69
N THR A 266 -28.89 20.12 -11.60
CA THR A 266 -29.25 21.50 -11.31
C THR A 266 -28.01 22.31 -10.90
N ALA A 267 -27.88 23.56 -11.38
CA ALA A 267 -26.73 24.44 -11.08
C ALA A 267 -26.72 24.97 -9.61
N ASN A 268 -26.06 26.10 -9.35
CA ASN A 268 -25.93 26.70 -8.00
C ASN A 268 -26.89 27.87 -7.65
N ASP A 269 -27.35 28.69 -8.61
CA ASP A 269 -27.99 30.00 -8.32
C ASP A 269 -29.50 30.01 -7.95
N PHE A 270 -30.39 30.03 -8.95
CA PHE A 270 -31.85 30.22 -8.77
C PHE A 270 -32.68 29.19 -9.53
N ASN A 271 -33.54 28.44 -8.85
CA ASN A 271 -34.31 27.36 -9.47
C ASN A 271 -35.28 27.82 -10.58
N GLU A 272 -35.65 29.10 -10.62
CA GLU A 272 -36.50 29.66 -11.68
C GLU A 272 -35.84 29.69 -13.07
N ARG A 273 -34.51 29.55 -13.13
CA ARG A 273 -33.73 29.50 -14.39
C ARG A 273 -33.60 28.10 -14.95
N ASP A 274 -33.98 27.07 -14.20
CA ASP A 274 -33.83 25.69 -14.65
C ASP A 274 -34.84 25.39 -15.77
N PRO A 275 -34.51 24.50 -16.72
CA PRO A 275 -35.43 24.08 -17.78
C PRO A 275 -36.74 23.51 -17.22
N ALA A 276 -37.87 23.84 -17.87
CA ALA A 276 -39.18 23.26 -17.55
C ALA A 276 -39.70 22.32 -18.63
N THR A 277 -39.28 22.51 -19.87
CA THR A 277 -39.64 21.66 -21.02
C THR A 277 -38.42 21.43 -21.90
N TRP A 278 -38.43 20.35 -22.68
CA TRP A 278 -37.33 19.98 -23.55
C TRP A 278 -37.83 19.45 -24.90
N GLU A 279 -36.99 19.56 -25.92
CA GLU A 279 -37.12 18.94 -27.23
C GLU A 279 -35.74 18.41 -27.64
N LEU A 280 -35.67 17.14 -28.03
CA LEU A 280 -34.43 16.49 -28.47
C LEU A 280 -34.52 16.16 -29.96
N TYR A 281 -33.47 16.49 -30.71
CA TYR A 281 -33.36 16.24 -32.13
C TYR A 281 -32.05 15.53 -32.47
N GLY A 282 -32.03 14.79 -33.57
CA GLY A 282 -30.84 14.12 -34.10
C GLY A 282 -30.55 14.45 -35.56
N THR A 283 -29.27 14.47 -35.93
CA THR A 283 -28.83 14.56 -37.33
C THR A 283 -27.56 13.73 -37.59
N ASN A 284 -27.40 13.33 -38.85
CA ASN A 284 -26.19 12.68 -39.37
C ASN A 284 -25.43 13.59 -40.35
N GLU A 285 -25.86 14.85 -40.49
CA GLU A 285 -25.15 15.87 -41.25
C GLU A 285 -24.03 16.47 -40.41
N ALA A 286 -22.91 16.80 -41.04
CA ALA A 286 -21.83 17.51 -40.36
C ALA A 286 -22.34 18.87 -39.85
N ILE A 287 -22.06 19.19 -38.58
CA ILE A 287 -22.51 20.44 -37.98
C ILE A 287 -21.77 21.62 -38.63
N THR A 288 -22.53 22.48 -39.29
CA THR A 288 -22.07 23.75 -39.87
C THR A 288 -22.59 24.97 -39.12
N THR A 289 -23.42 24.75 -38.09
CA THR A 289 -23.94 25.79 -37.21
C THR A 289 -22.79 26.51 -36.53
N GLU A 290 -22.79 27.84 -36.59
CA GLU A 290 -21.79 28.66 -35.91
C GLU A 290 -22.07 28.72 -34.40
N ASP A 291 -21.02 28.94 -33.61
CA ASP A 291 -21.14 29.19 -32.16
C ASP A 291 -22.12 30.36 -31.90
N ASN A 292 -23.05 30.17 -30.96
CA ASN A 292 -24.15 31.08 -30.64
C ASN A 292 -25.23 31.22 -31.74
N GLY A 293 -25.26 30.29 -32.69
CA GLY A 293 -26.23 30.25 -33.80
C GLY A 293 -27.65 29.84 -33.39
N ILE A 294 -28.52 29.70 -34.40
CA ILE A 294 -29.90 29.23 -34.24
C ILE A 294 -29.93 27.70 -34.11
N GLY A 295 -29.03 27.02 -34.84
CA GLY A 295 -28.94 25.57 -34.86
C GLY A 295 -29.95 24.93 -35.79
N ASP A 296 -30.44 25.63 -36.81
CA ASP A 296 -31.38 25.13 -37.82
C ASP A 296 -30.73 24.90 -39.19
N GLU A 297 -29.39 25.01 -39.27
CA GLU A 297 -28.63 24.89 -40.51
C GLU A 297 -28.52 23.45 -41.06
N GLN A 298 -28.80 22.44 -40.23
CA GLN A 298 -28.86 21.03 -40.62
C GLN A 298 -30.31 20.53 -40.69
N ASN A 299 -30.53 19.43 -41.41
CA ASN A 299 -31.79 18.71 -41.32
C ASN A 299 -31.86 17.94 -40.00
N TRP A 300 -32.65 18.47 -39.06
CA TRP A 300 -32.91 17.88 -37.75
C TRP A 300 -34.17 17.02 -37.76
N THR A 301 -34.07 15.80 -37.25
CA THR A 301 -35.23 14.95 -36.96
C THR A 301 -35.59 15.11 -35.49
N LEU A 302 -36.82 15.56 -35.19
CA LEU A 302 -37.34 15.54 -33.82
C LEU A 302 -37.41 14.10 -33.35
N ILE A 303 -36.69 13.80 -32.27
CA ILE A 303 -36.68 12.50 -31.62
C ILE A 303 -37.86 12.45 -30.65
N ASP A 304 -37.90 13.37 -29.69
CA ASP A 304 -38.94 13.43 -28.67
C ASP A 304 -39.01 14.80 -27.98
N SER A 305 -40.05 15.06 -27.19
CA SER A 305 -40.23 16.29 -26.43
C SER A 305 -41.08 16.08 -25.18
N GLY A 306 -40.83 16.86 -24.13
CA GLY A 306 -41.51 16.66 -22.85
C GLY A 306 -41.50 17.86 -21.92
N THR A 307 -42.11 17.66 -20.74
CA THR A 307 -42.10 18.58 -19.60
C THR A 307 -41.40 17.88 -18.45
N PHE A 308 -40.45 18.55 -17.80
CA PHE A 308 -39.77 18.01 -16.62
C PHE A 308 -40.68 18.04 -15.41
N ASP A 309 -40.58 17.03 -14.56
CA ASP A 309 -41.09 17.07 -13.20
C ASP A 309 -39.98 17.36 -12.17
N ASP A 310 -40.34 17.52 -10.90
CA ASP A 310 -39.39 17.84 -9.83
C ASP A 310 -38.45 16.67 -9.46
N THR A 311 -38.69 15.46 -9.99
CA THR A 311 -37.74 14.34 -9.85
C THR A 311 -36.68 14.37 -10.93
N GLN A 312 -37.03 14.79 -12.15
CA GLN A 312 -36.13 14.90 -13.30
C GLN A 312 -35.33 16.19 -13.34
N VAL A 313 -35.85 17.27 -12.76
CA VAL A 313 -35.11 18.51 -12.50
C VAL A 313 -35.42 18.96 -11.08
N SER A 314 -34.53 18.62 -10.14
CA SER A 314 -34.74 18.88 -8.72
C SER A 314 -34.92 20.38 -8.42
N PRO A 315 -35.68 20.77 -7.38
CA PRO A 315 -35.59 22.12 -6.81
C PRO A 315 -34.32 22.30 -5.96
N ASP A 316 -33.71 21.21 -5.48
CA ASP A 316 -32.43 21.22 -4.78
C ASP A 316 -31.28 21.46 -5.77
N ARG A 317 -30.15 21.99 -5.28
CA ARG A 317 -29.04 22.47 -6.11
C ARG A 317 -27.91 21.45 -6.14
N PHE A 318 -27.11 21.47 -7.20
CA PHE A 318 -26.05 20.48 -7.43
C PHE A 318 -26.56 19.04 -7.38
N THR A 319 -27.83 18.86 -7.77
CA THR A 319 -28.55 17.60 -7.62
C THR A 319 -28.83 17.06 -9.01
N ARG A 320 -28.34 15.85 -9.30
CA ARG A 320 -28.72 15.12 -10.51
C ARG A 320 -30.21 14.77 -10.43
N GLY A 321 -30.93 14.92 -11.54
CA GLY A 321 -32.31 14.47 -11.66
C GLY A 321 -32.43 13.00 -12.03
N ALA A 322 -33.64 12.45 -11.91
CA ALA A 322 -34.00 11.16 -12.46
C ALA A 322 -33.90 11.17 -13.99
N ASP A 323 -33.59 10.00 -14.56
CA ASP A 323 -33.46 9.83 -16.00
C ASP A 323 -34.78 10.14 -16.73
N VAL A 324 -34.66 10.81 -17.87
CA VAL A 324 -35.73 11.07 -18.84
C VAL A 324 -35.58 10.10 -20.00
N GLU A 325 -36.54 9.18 -20.14
CA GLU A 325 -36.61 8.30 -21.32
C GLU A 325 -37.12 9.09 -22.54
N VAL A 326 -36.52 8.84 -23.70
CA VAL A 326 -36.94 9.41 -24.99
C VAL A 326 -37.11 8.30 -26.02
N ALA A 327 -38.17 8.39 -26.82
CA ALA A 327 -38.51 7.34 -27.77
C ALA A 327 -37.62 7.37 -29.04
N ASN A 328 -36.35 6.97 -28.94
CA ASN A 328 -35.42 6.95 -30.06
C ASN A 328 -34.89 5.54 -30.39
N ASN A 329 -35.03 5.15 -31.66
CA ASN A 329 -34.47 3.91 -32.20
C ASN A 329 -33.53 4.16 -33.40
N THR A 330 -33.14 5.41 -33.63
CA THR A 330 -32.28 5.80 -34.77
C THR A 330 -30.99 6.40 -34.24
N SER A 331 -29.86 5.98 -34.83
CA SER A 331 -28.56 6.53 -34.47
C SER A 331 -28.27 7.85 -35.20
N TYR A 332 -27.63 8.77 -34.49
CA TYR A 332 -27.24 10.08 -35.00
C TYR A 332 -25.80 10.40 -34.60
N THR A 333 -25.06 11.11 -35.45
CA THR A 333 -23.71 11.61 -35.13
C THR A 333 -23.73 12.85 -34.26
N SER A 334 -24.82 13.62 -34.27
CA SER A 334 -24.96 14.83 -33.48
C SER A 334 -26.39 15.01 -32.97
N TYR A 335 -26.49 15.61 -31.79
CA TYR A 335 -27.75 15.83 -31.09
C TYR A 335 -27.95 17.32 -30.80
N ARG A 336 -29.20 17.77 -30.93
CA ARG A 336 -29.61 19.14 -30.62
C ARG A 336 -30.67 19.10 -29.55
N MET A 337 -30.37 19.69 -28.39
CA MET A 337 -31.29 19.83 -27.27
C MET A 337 -31.77 21.26 -27.20
N ILE A 338 -33.09 21.46 -27.15
CA ILE A 338 -33.72 22.77 -26.95
C ILE A 338 -34.53 22.73 -25.66
N PHE A 339 -34.50 23.83 -24.90
CA PHE A 339 -35.35 24.03 -23.73
C PHE A 339 -36.39 25.12 -24.05
N PRO A 340 -37.60 24.76 -24.53
CA PRO A 340 -38.58 25.76 -24.95
C PRO A 340 -39.01 26.72 -23.84
N THR A 341 -39.05 26.26 -22.58
CA THR A 341 -39.46 27.03 -21.42
C THR A 341 -38.54 26.76 -20.22
N VAL A 342 -38.43 27.74 -19.32
CA VAL A 342 -37.76 27.64 -18.01
C VAL A 342 -38.79 27.77 -16.87
N ARG A 343 -38.48 27.24 -15.68
CA ARG A 343 -39.42 27.13 -14.55
C ARG A 343 -40.06 28.47 -14.15
N GLY A 344 -39.33 29.58 -14.23
CA GLY A 344 -39.84 30.93 -13.94
C GLY A 344 -40.58 31.63 -15.09
N GLY A 345 -40.63 31.03 -16.28
CA GLY A 345 -41.35 31.52 -17.46
C GLY A 345 -40.78 32.81 -18.11
N SER A 346 -41.62 33.46 -18.93
CA SER A 346 -41.23 34.61 -19.77
C SER A 346 -40.93 35.85 -18.91
N GLY A 347 -39.66 36.08 -18.58
CA GLY A 347 -39.21 37.18 -17.72
C GLY A 347 -37.95 36.86 -16.91
N VAL A 348 -37.57 35.59 -16.85
CA VAL A 348 -36.28 35.17 -16.30
C VAL A 348 -35.15 35.59 -17.25
N CYS A 349 -33.99 35.97 -16.68
CA CYS A 349 -32.82 36.42 -17.43
C CYS A 349 -32.24 35.38 -18.39
N CYS A 350 -32.41 34.10 -18.07
CA CYS A 350 -31.49 33.08 -18.50
C CYS A 350 -31.96 31.65 -18.17
N MET A 351 -31.38 30.68 -18.87
CA MET A 351 -31.47 29.24 -18.59
C MET A 351 -30.15 28.77 -17.96
N GLN A 352 -30.20 27.82 -17.02
CA GLN A 352 -28.99 27.24 -16.42
C GLN A 352 -29.09 25.73 -16.20
N ILE A 353 -27.97 25.03 -16.32
CA ILE A 353 -27.80 23.60 -16.02
C ILE A 353 -26.35 23.43 -15.54
N SER A 354 -26.11 22.58 -14.54
CA SER A 354 -24.75 22.17 -14.20
C SER A 354 -24.30 21.14 -15.22
N GLU A 355 -24.83 19.93 -15.15
CA GLU A 355 -24.38 18.79 -15.96
C GLU A 355 -25.52 18.15 -16.77
N ILE A 356 -25.18 17.46 -17.86
CA ILE A 356 -26.10 16.61 -18.62
C ILE A 356 -25.47 15.28 -19.00
N SER A 357 -26.19 14.19 -18.74
CA SER A 357 -25.89 12.89 -19.36
C SER A 357 -26.78 12.68 -20.59
N LEU A 358 -26.20 12.27 -21.72
CA LEU A 358 -26.96 11.73 -22.87
C LEU A 358 -26.56 10.27 -23.08
N ASP A 359 -27.54 9.36 -23.00
CA ASP A 359 -27.27 7.93 -22.90
C ASP A 359 -28.13 7.06 -23.82
N ALA A 360 -27.56 5.91 -24.14
CA ALA A 360 -28.33 4.76 -24.57
C ALA A 360 -28.88 4.05 -23.33
N LYS A 361 -30.13 3.61 -23.42
CA LYS A 361 -30.83 2.75 -22.50
C LYS A 361 -30.30 1.35 -22.78
N ASP A 362 -29.80 0.74 -21.74
CA ASP A 362 -29.48 -0.67 -21.75
C ASP A 362 -30.77 -1.47 -21.94
N LEU A 363 -30.90 -2.09 -23.11
CA LEU A 363 -31.94 -3.06 -23.39
C LEU A 363 -31.61 -4.41 -22.72
N ALA A 364 -30.35 -4.62 -22.38
CA ALA A 364 -29.90 -5.67 -21.47
C ALA A 364 -28.77 -5.16 -20.57
N ILE A 365 -28.79 -5.59 -19.31
CA ILE A 365 -27.78 -5.26 -18.30
C ILE A 365 -27.09 -6.52 -17.82
N LEU A 366 -25.86 -6.39 -17.34
CA LEU A 366 -25.18 -7.46 -16.61
C LEU A 366 -25.37 -7.24 -15.11
N ARG A 367 -25.98 -8.20 -14.41
CA ARG A 367 -26.04 -8.21 -12.95
C ARG A 367 -25.00 -9.15 -12.39
N VAL A 368 -24.13 -8.66 -11.51
CA VAL A 368 -23.07 -9.46 -10.87
C VAL A 368 -23.35 -9.54 -9.38
N ASN A 369 -23.45 -10.74 -8.81
CA ASN A 369 -23.57 -10.89 -7.37
C ASN A 369 -22.19 -10.87 -6.74
N ARG A 370 -21.90 -9.86 -5.89
CA ARG A 370 -20.60 -9.68 -5.24
C ARG A 370 -20.14 -10.92 -4.47
N GLN A 371 -21.06 -11.57 -3.76
CA GLN A 371 -20.73 -12.64 -2.81
C GLN A 371 -20.55 -14.00 -3.49
N THR A 372 -21.27 -14.25 -4.58
CA THR A 372 -21.21 -15.55 -5.30
C THR A 372 -20.42 -15.50 -6.59
N GLY A 373 -20.08 -14.31 -7.09
CA GLY A 373 -19.50 -14.12 -8.41
C GLY A 373 -20.46 -14.36 -9.57
N GLU A 374 -21.72 -14.73 -9.29
CA GLU A 374 -22.70 -15.09 -10.33
C GLU A 374 -23.02 -13.87 -11.19
N ALA A 375 -22.73 -13.96 -12.47
CA ALA A 375 -23.09 -12.93 -13.45
C ALA A 375 -24.27 -13.39 -14.31
N THR A 376 -25.26 -12.51 -14.45
CA THR A 376 -26.48 -12.77 -15.22
C THR A 376 -26.76 -11.62 -16.17
N ILE A 377 -26.94 -11.93 -17.45
CA ILE A 377 -27.44 -10.97 -18.43
C ILE A 377 -28.95 -10.93 -18.27
N GLU A 378 -29.52 -9.77 -17.92
CA GLU A 378 -30.96 -9.54 -17.85
C GLU A 378 -31.42 -8.68 -19.02
N ALA A 379 -32.41 -9.15 -19.77
CA ALA A 379 -33.08 -8.35 -20.78
C ALA A 379 -34.09 -7.40 -20.12
N ILE A 380 -33.88 -6.09 -20.26
CA ILE A 380 -34.81 -5.05 -19.77
C ILE A 380 -36.00 -4.89 -20.71
N GLU A 381 -35.75 -5.03 -22.01
CA GLU A 381 -36.76 -5.11 -23.06
C GLU A 381 -36.57 -6.37 -23.90
N ASP A 382 -37.47 -6.63 -24.85
CA ASP A 382 -37.26 -7.73 -25.79
C ASP A 382 -36.04 -7.43 -26.67
N VAL A 383 -35.04 -8.33 -26.67
CA VAL A 383 -33.77 -8.18 -27.40
C VAL A 383 -33.37 -9.45 -28.14
N ASP A 384 -32.69 -9.27 -29.27
CA ASP A 384 -32.01 -10.30 -30.05
C ASP A 384 -30.52 -10.28 -29.73
N LEU A 385 -30.07 -11.09 -28.77
CA LEU A 385 -28.68 -11.13 -28.33
C LEU A 385 -27.78 -11.74 -29.42
N GLY A 386 -26.87 -10.95 -30.01
CA GLY A 386 -25.94 -11.39 -31.06
C GLY A 386 -24.51 -11.64 -30.58
N SER A 387 -24.01 -10.83 -29.65
CA SER A 387 -22.72 -11.09 -28.99
C SER A 387 -22.62 -10.37 -27.66
N TYR A 388 -21.69 -10.80 -26.81
CA TYR A 388 -21.28 -10.02 -25.66
C TYR A 388 -19.77 -10.13 -25.40
N GLN A 389 -19.25 -9.10 -24.74
CA GLN A 389 -17.88 -9.02 -24.25
C GLN A 389 -17.92 -8.45 -22.83
N LEU A 390 -17.19 -9.10 -21.93
CA LEU A 390 -16.82 -8.58 -20.62
C LEU A 390 -15.34 -8.26 -20.61
N THR A 391 -14.96 -7.20 -19.93
CA THR A 391 -13.56 -6.78 -19.82
C THR A 391 -13.27 -6.33 -18.39
N SER A 392 -12.15 -6.78 -17.83
CA SER A 392 -11.62 -6.41 -16.51
C SER A 392 -10.12 -6.20 -16.70
N THR A 393 -9.73 -4.95 -16.99
CA THR A 393 -8.34 -4.63 -17.37
C THR A 393 -7.48 -4.16 -16.21
N GLN A 394 -8.10 -3.73 -15.12
CA GLN A 394 -7.38 -3.22 -13.95
C GLN A 394 -7.11 -4.33 -12.94
N THR A 395 -8.09 -5.22 -12.75
CA THR A 395 -8.04 -6.21 -11.68
C THR A 395 -7.87 -7.64 -12.17
N GLU A 396 -8.06 -7.89 -13.47
CA GLU A 396 -8.16 -9.26 -13.99
C GLU A 396 -9.17 -10.13 -13.20
N GLY A 397 -10.22 -9.52 -12.67
CA GLY A 397 -11.17 -10.13 -11.73
C GLY A 397 -12.07 -11.21 -12.34
N LEU A 398 -11.93 -11.53 -13.63
CA LEU A 398 -12.71 -12.59 -14.28
C LEU A 398 -12.14 -13.98 -13.94
N VAL A 399 -13.03 -14.97 -13.82
CA VAL A 399 -12.72 -16.37 -13.51
C VAL A 399 -13.11 -17.27 -14.70
N PRO A 400 -12.26 -17.42 -15.75
CA PRO A 400 -12.61 -18.16 -16.96
C PRO A 400 -13.00 -19.63 -16.72
N SER A 401 -12.49 -20.24 -15.65
CA SER A 401 -12.80 -21.63 -15.31
C SER A 401 -14.24 -21.84 -14.82
N GLU A 402 -14.93 -20.78 -14.39
CA GLU A 402 -16.32 -20.80 -13.91
C GLU A 402 -17.29 -20.13 -14.91
N TRP A 403 -16.83 -19.84 -16.13
CA TRP A 403 -17.63 -19.27 -17.20
C TRP A 403 -18.53 -20.33 -17.85
N ASP A 404 -19.84 -20.16 -17.70
CA ASP A 404 -20.86 -20.96 -18.35
C ASP A 404 -21.28 -20.30 -19.68
N SER A 405 -20.41 -20.37 -20.69
CA SER A 405 -20.65 -19.76 -22.01
C SER A 405 -21.97 -20.24 -22.65
N ILE A 406 -22.62 -19.36 -23.41
CA ILE A 406 -23.80 -19.70 -24.23
C ILE A 406 -23.42 -20.76 -25.27
N ALA A 407 -22.19 -20.70 -25.81
CA ALA A 407 -21.63 -21.72 -26.67
C ALA A 407 -21.63 -23.13 -26.02
N ALA A 408 -21.30 -23.22 -24.73
CA ALA A 408 -21.23 -24.50 -24.01
C ALA A 408 -22.59 -25.03 -23.51
N THR A 409 -23.53 -24.14 -23.18
CA THR A 409 -24.78 -24.50 -22.48
C THR A 409 -25.98 -24.76 -23.40
N SER A 410 -25.76 -24.85 -24.72
CA SER A 410 -26.72 -24.93 -25.82
C SER A 410 -27.16 -23.54 -26.29
N GLY A 411 -26.46 -23.06 -27.31
CA GLY A 411 -26.75 -21.83 -28.05
C GLY A 411 -28.11 -21.82 -28.75
N ASP A 412 -28.32 -20.82 -29.59
CA ASP A 412 -29.56 -20.66 -30.36
C ASP A 412 -30.03 -22.00 -30.97
N PRO A 413 -31.30 -22.41 -30.83
CA PRO A 413 -31.81 -23.62 -31.46
C PRO A 413 -31.59 -23.71 -32.99
N ASN A 414 -31.31 -22.60 -33.68
CA ASN A 414 -31.05 -22.55 -35.11
C ASN A 414 -29.54 -22.38 -35.48
N GLU A 415 -28.67 -22.00 -34.54
CA GLU A 415 -27.29 -21.52 -34.78
C GLU A 415 -26.29 -21.90 -33.67
N THR A 416 -25.00 -21.91 -34.02
CA THR A 416 -23.92 -22.15 -33.08
C THR A 416 -23.33 -20.84 -32.57
N TRP A 417 -23.03 -20.79 -31.28
CA TRP A 417 -22.27 -19.70 -30.66
C TRP A 417 -20.79 -20.10 -30.58
N ILE A 418 -19.89 -19.12 -30.63
CA ILE A 418 -18.44 -19.32 -30.54
C ILE A 418 -17.80 -18.43 -29.47
N GLU A 419 -16.95 -19.04 -28.65
CA GLU A 419 -16.09 -18.32 -27.70
C GLU A 419 -14.96 -17.64 -28.48
N THR A 420 -14.88 -16.31 -28.40
CA THR A 420 -13.84 -15.50 -29.04
C THR A 420 -12.70 -15.15 -28.07
N SER A 421 -12.98 -15.17 -26.76
CA SER A 421 -11.98 -15.01 -25.68
C SER A 421 -12.40 -15.73 -24.40
N ALA A 422 -11.42 -16.23 -23.65
CA ALA A 422 -11.58 -16.88 -22.34
C ALA A 422 -10.37 -16.58 -21.42
N LEU A 423 -10.12 -15.30 -21.16
CA LEU A 423 -9.00 -14.79 -20.34
C LEU A 423 -9.53 -14.12 -19.06
N SER A 424 -8.70 -14.02 -18.02
CA SER A 424 -8.99 -13.27 -16.77
C SER A 424 -9.25 -11.77 -17.02
N THR A 425 -8.83 -11.26 -18.17
CA THR A 425 -9.06 -9.88 -18.59
C THR A 425 -10.24 -9.70 -19.54
N VAL A 426 -10.61 -10.74 -20.31
CA VAL A 426 -11.66 -10.66 -21.33
C VAL A 426 -12.36 -12.01 -21.51
N LEU A 427 -13.67 -12.02 -21.28
CA LEU A 427 -14.57 -13.11 -21.69
C LEU A 427 -15.45 -12.60 -22.82
N ALA A 428 -15.51 -13.31 -23.94
CA ALA A 428 -16.29 -12.86 -25.08
C ALA A 428 -16.79 -14.04 -25.93
N GLU A 429 -18.02 -13.93 -26.42
CA GLU A 429 -18.58 -14.84 -27.40
C GLU A 429 -19.56 -14.13 -28.34
N GLU A 430 -19.72 -14.73 -29.52
CA GLU A 430 -20.60 -14.22 -30.57
C GLU A 430 -21.37 -15.34 -31.25
N ASP A 431 -22.51 -14.99 -31.83
CA ASP A 431 -23.28 -15.85 -32.70
C ASP A 431 -22.52 -16.10 -34.02
N ASP A 432 -22.32 -17.37 -34.40
CA ASP A 432 -21.60 -17.72 -35.63
C ASP A 432 -22.52 -17.54 -36.83
N ALA A 433 -22.46 -16.34 -37.42
CA ALA A 433 -23.15 -15.97 -38.65
C ALA A 433 -22.88 -16.90 -39.86
N SER A 434 -21.89 -17.80 -39.78
CA SER A 434 -21.61 -18.80 -40.80
C SER A 434 -22.42 -20.09 -40.64
N SER A 435 -23.09 -20.27 -39.50
CA SER A 435 -23.78 -21.49 -39.10
C SER A 435 -25.30 -21.47 -39.34
N GLY A 436 -25.91 -20.28 -39.49
CA GLY A 436 -27.34 -20.11 -39.76
C GLY A 436 -27.77 -18.65 -40.02
N PRO A 437 -29.07 -18.33 -39.90
CA PRO A 437 -29.65 -17.01 -40.17
C PRO A 437 -29.31 -15.78 -39.26
N ASN A 438 -28.21 -15.65 -38.53
CA ASN A 438 -27.79 -14.46 -37.76
C ASN A 438 -28.96 -13.63 -37.16
N ASP A 439 -29.88 -14.32 -36.48
CA ASP A 439 -31.02 -13.73 -35.80
C ASP A 439 -30.83 -13.61 -34.28
N GLY A 440 -29.71 -14.12 -33.76
CA GLY A 440 -29.31 -14.01 -32.37
C GLY A 440 -30.27 -14.70 -31.41
N ARG A 441 -29.84 -14.84 -30.16
CA ARG A 441 -30.66 -15.43 -29.11
C ARG A 441 -31.70 -14.44 -28.62
N ILE A 442 -32.97 -14.70 -28.91
CA ILE A 442 -34.08 -13.87 -28.43
C ILE A 442 -34.24 -14.03 -26.91
N LEU A 443 -34.19 -12.89 -26.20
CA LEU A 443 -34.59 -12.75 -24.80
C LEU A 443 -35.77 -11.80 -24.71
N LEU A 444 -36.82 -12.23 -24.00
CA LEU A 444 -37.95 -11.37 -23.68
C LEU A 444 -37.66 -10.54 -22.44
N ALA A 445 -38.31 -9.38 -22.32
CA ALA A 445 -38.19 -8.51 -21.15
C ALA A 445 -38.37 -9.30 -19.83
N GLY A 446 -37.41 -9.13 -18.90
CA GLY A 446 -37.31 -9.82 -17.62
C GLY A 446 -36.75 -11.24 -17.67
N GLN A 447 -36.34 -11.75 -18.85
CA GLN A 447 -35.60 -13.00 -18.94
C GLN A 447 -34.12 -12.78 -18.63
N THR A 448 -33.52 -13.77 -17.97
CA THR A 448 -32.11 -13.77 -17.64
C THR A 448 -31.37 -14.96 -18.25
N ILE A 449 -30.09 -14.77 -18.53
CA ILE A 449 -29.12 -15.83 -18.82
C ILE A 449 -28.02 -15.73 -17.76
N SER A 450 -27.79 -16.79 -17.00
CA SER A 450 -26.58 -16.90 -16.17
C SER A 450 -25.41 -17.28 -17.06
N ILE A 451 -24.28 -16.59 -16.91
CA ILE A 451 -23.02 -16.88 -17.57
C ILE A 451 -21.99 -17.45 -16.58
N GLY A 452 -22.45 -17.90 -15.40
CA GLY A 452 -21.62 -18.55 -14.38
C GLY A 452 -21.09 -17.60 -13.32
N ASN A 453 -20.26 -18.14 -12.43
CA ASN A 453 -19.64 -17.42 -11.32
C ASN A 453 -18.32 -16.79 -11.76
N ILE A 454 -18.42 -15.88 -12.72
CA ILE A 454 -17.24 -15.36 -13.44
C ILE A 454 -16.53 -14.23 -12.72
N TRP A 455 -17.06 -13.69 -11.63
CA TRP A 455 -16.46 -12.55 -10.93
C TRP A 455 -15.89 -12.99 -9.59
N GLN A 456 -14.66 -12.57 -9.29
CA GLN A 456 -14.06 -12.82 -7.98
C GLN A 456 -14.78 -12.01 -6.89
N SER A 457 -14.87 -12.56 -5.68
CA SER A 457 -15.44 -11.87 -4.53
C SER A 457 -14.47 -10.79 -4.05
N LEU A 458 -14.58 -9.60 -4.64
CA LEU A 458 -13.69 -8.46 -4.40
C LEU A 458 -14.42 -7.28 -3.77
N PRO A 459 -13.72 -6.44 -2.98
CA PRO A 459 -14.21 -5.12 -2.60
C PRO A 459 -14.56 -4.26 -3.82
N SER A 460 -15.45 -3.28 -3.65
CA SER A 460 -15.98 -2.47 -4.75
C SER A 460 -14.98 -1.50 -5.37
N SER A 461 -13.88 -1.19 -4.69
CA SER A 461 -12.72 -0.54 -5.32
C SER A 461 -12.10 -1.34 -6.46
N PHE A 462 -12.25 -2.67 -6.43
CA PHE A 462 -11.75 -3.58 -7.46
C PHE A 462 -12.84 -4.00 -8.47
N GLU A 463 -14.06 -3.45 -8.35
CA GLU A 463 -15.13 -3.64 -9.33
C GLU A 463 -14.85 -2.85 -10.61
N ASP A 464 -14.29 -3.51 -11.62
CA ASP A 464 -13.85 -2.88 -12.87
C ASP A 464 -14.47 -3.49 -14.15
N LEU A 465 -15.55 -4.28 -14.02
CA LEU A 465 -16.16 -4.90 -15.19
C LEU A 465 -16.77 -3.86 -16.13
N ASP A 466 -16.26 -3.85 -17.35
CA ASP A 466 -16.93 -3.26 -18.50
C ASP A 466 -17.70 -4.34 -19.26
N PHE A 467 -18.90 -3.99 -19.72
CA PHE A 467 -19.78 -4.90 -20.45
C PHE A 467 -20.19 -4.28 -21.76
N ALA A 468 -20.15 -5.06 -22.84
CA ALA A 468 -20.67 -4.66 -24.13
C ALA A 468 -21.51 -5.78 -24.70
N ILE A 469 -22.79 -5.52 -24.94
CA ILE A 469 -23.71 -6.48 -25.55
C ILE A 469 -24.26 -5.92 -26.85
N ARG A 470 -24.25 -6.73 -27.90
CA ARG A 470 -24.68 -6.34 -29.25
C ARG A 470 -25.84 -7.19 -29.71
N ALA A 471 -26.74 -6.56 -30.47
CA ALA A 471 -27.81 -7.24 -31.17
C ALA A 471 -27.27 -8.09 -32.32
N ALA A 472 -28.10 -8.95 -32.92
CA ALA A 472 -27.72 -9.76 -34.06
C ALA A 472 -27.28 -8.91 -35.27
N ASP A 473 -27.82 -7.69 -35.42
CA ASP A 473 -27.41 -6.73 -36.45
C ASP A 473 -26.10 -5.97 -36.13
N GLY A 474 -25.45 -6.26 -35.00
CA GLY A 474 -24.20 -5.66 -34.52
C GLY A 474 -24.37 -4.35 -33.74
N ARG A 475 -25.60 -3.84 -33.59
CA ARG A 475 -25.90 -2.63 -32.82
C ARG A 475 -25.63 -2.86 -31.33
N LEU A 476 -24.99 -1.92 -30.64
CA LEU A 476 -24.85 -1.97 -29.17
C LEU A 476 -26.25 -1.85 -28.52
N ILE A 477 -26.59 -2.79 -27.66
CA ILE A 477 -27.89 -2.87 -26.98
C ILE A 477 -27.79 -2.80 -25.45
N GLY A 478 -26.58 -2.73 -24.91
CA GLY A 478 -26.33 -2.54 -23.50
C GLY A 478 -24.84 -2.52 -23.19
N GLY A 479 -24.53 -1.95 -22.03
CA GLY A 479 -23.21 -1.95 -21.44
C GLY A 479 -23.18 -1.61 -19.94
N ALA A 480 -24.34 -1.44 -19.30
CA ALA A 480 -24.37 -1.31 -17.85
C ALA A 480 -24.05 -2.63 -17.13
N VAL A 481 -23.19 -2.51 -16.12
CA VAL A 481 -22.94 -3.54 -15.10
C VAL A 481 -23.57 -3.06 -13.79
N GLU A 482 -24.41 -3.90 -13.20
CA GLU A 482 -25.02 -3.67 -11.89
C GLU A 482 -24.52 -4.72 -10.90
N TYR A 483 -23.63 -4.31 -9.99
CA TYR A 483 -23.22 -5.14 -8.88
C TYR A 483 -24.29 -5.20 -7.79
N THR A 484 -24.66 -6.40 -7.40
CA THR A 484 -25.74 -6.73 -6.47
C THR A 484 -25.23 -7.57 -5.30
N GLY A 485 -26.05 -7.76 -4.28
CA GLY A 485 -25.66 -8.47 -3.06
C GLY A 485 -25.03 -7.55 -2.04
N THR A 486 -24.59 -8.13 -0.93
CA THR A 486 -23.92 -7.38 0.14
C THR A 486 -22.56 -6.91 -0.38
N GLU A 487 -22.22 -5.67 -0.07
CA GLU A 487 -20.90 -5.07 -0.30
C GLU A 487 -19.83 -5.92 0.40
N ILE A 488 -18.71 -6.15 -0.30
CA ILE A 488 -17.53 -6.80 0.27
C ILE A 488 -16.63 -5.69 0.79
N VAL A 489 -16.26 -5.77 2.06
CA VAL A 489 -15.39 -4.78 2.70
C VAL A 489 -13.93 -5.25 2.64
N LEU A 490 -12.98 -4.32 2.72
CA LEU A 490 -11.56 -4.68 2.82
C LEU A 490 -11.30 -5.65 3.99
N GLY A 491 -10.54 -6.70 3.70
CA GLY A 491 -10.25 -7.79 4.64
C GLY A 491 -11.30 -8.91 4.67
N ASP A 492 -12.45 -8.77 4.00
CA ASP A 492 -13.43 -9.87 3.85
C ASP A 492 -13.06 -10.73 2.64
N TYR A 493 -11.96 -11.48 2.77
CA TYR A 493 -11.47 -12.39 1.75
C TYR A 493 -12.45 -13.53 1.41
N SER A 494 -13.41 -13.81 2.29
CA SER A 494 -14.46 -14.80 2.09
C SER A 494 -15.67 -14.27 1.31
N GLY A 495 -15.80 -12.95 1.16
CA GLY A 495 -16.90 -12.28 0.46
C GLY A 495 -18.25 -12.40 1.16
N ASN A 496 -18.28 -12.65 2.47
CA ASN A 496 -19.52 -12.92 3.20
C ASN A 496 -20.25 -11.66 3.70
N GLY A 497 -19.63 -10.49 3.52
CA GLY A 497 -20.06 -9.17 3.94
C GLY A 497 -19.48 -8.71 5.29
N THR A 498 -18.61 -9.50 5.94
CA THR A 498 -17.98 -9.17 7.23
C THR A 498 -16.59 -9.79 7.37
N VAL A 499 -15.66 -9.05 7.99
CA VAL A 499 -14.35 -9.57 8.37
C VAL A 499 -14.45 -10.41 9.65
N GLY A 500 -14.06 -11.68 9.58
CA GLY A 500 -14.27 -12.67 10.62
C GLY A 500 -13.29 -13.85 10.60
N PRO A 501 -13.54 -14.89 11.42
CA PRO A 501 -12.68 -16.07 11.53
C PRO A 501 -12.47 -16.85 10.21
N GLU A 502 -13.39 -16.71 9.27
CA GLU A 502 -13.35 -17.32 7.94
C GLU A 502 -12.34 -16.66 6.99
N ASP A 503 -12.02 -15.38 7.20
CA ASP A 503 -11.05 -14.63 6.39
C ASP A 503 -9.61 -14.85 6.87
N TRP A 504 -9.44 -15.19 8.16
CA TRP A 504 -8.13 -15.38 8.79
C TRP A 504 -7.21 -16.34 8.03
N PRO A 505 -7.64 -17.55 7.60
CA PRO A 505 -6.74 -18.45 6.89
C PRO A 505 -6.24 -17.89 5.55
N LEU A 506 -6.98 -16.98 4.93
CA LEU A 506 -6.61 -16.35 3.66
C LEU A 506 -5.60 -15.23 3.91
N PHE A 507 -5.88 -14.34 4.87
CA PHE A 507 -4.91 -13.33 5.31
C PHE A 507 -3.59 -13.96 5.78
N ALA A 508 -3.66 -14.98 6.63
CA ALA A 508 -2.48 -15.65 7.19
C ALA A 508 -1.61 -16.36 6.13
N ALA A 509 -2.20 -16.72 4.98
CA ALA A 509 -1.46 -17.33 3.88
C ALA A 509 -0.55 -16.33 3.17
N GLY A 510 -0.88 -15.04 3.18
CA GLY A 510 -0.08 -13.97 2.60
C GLY A 510 0.78 -13.20 3.61
N TYR A 511 0.41 -13.20 4.89
CA TYR A 511 1.20 -12.53 5.95
C TYR A 511 2.70 -12.88 5.89
N GLY A 512 3.54 -11.86 5.91
CA GLY A 512 4.98 -11.91 5.77
C GLY A 512 5.50 -11.77 4.34
N GLY A 513 4.62 -11.68 3.35
CA GLY A 513 4.98 -11.53 1.94
C GLY A 513 5.37 -10.11 1.55
N THR A 514 6.11 -10.02 0.45
CA THR A 514 6.41 -8.77 -0.25
C THR A 514 5.87 -8.87 -1.68
N TYR A 515 5.12 -7.86 -2.11
CA TYR A 515 4.34 -7.80 -3.34
C TYR A 515 4.78 -6.66 -4.26
N GLU A 516 5.97 -6.10 -4.01
CA GLU A 516 6.52 -5.01 -4.81
C GLU A 516 6.57 -5.38 -6.30
N GLY A 517 5.91 -4.56 -7.14
CA GLY A 517 5.80 -4.79 -8.58
C GLY A 517 4.64 -5.71 -9.01
N MET A 518 3.81 -6.18 -8.08
CA MET A 518 2.50 -6.78 -8.37
C MET A 518 1.43 -5.70 -8.57
N THR A 519 0.23 -6.10 -9.00
CA THR A 519 -0.95 -5.22 -8.98
C THR A 519 -1.46 -5.03 -7.55
N ALA A 520 -2.19 -3.94 -7.26
CA ALA A 520 -2.78 -3.77 -5.92
C ALA A 520 -3.77 -4.89 -5.56
N LEU A 521 -4.44 -5.49 -6.54
CA LEU A 521 -5.28 -6.66 -6.26
C LEU A 521 -4.43 -7.84 -5.77
N GLU A 522 -3.33 -8.14 -6.45
CA GLU A 522 -2.45 -9.24 -6.06
C GLU A 522 -1.84 -9.02 -4.67
N ALA A 523 -1.41 -7.79 -4.37
CA ALA A 523 -0.96 -7.41 -3.04
C ALA A 523 -2.07 -7.56 -2.00
N TYR A 524 -3.28 -7.05 -2.28
CA TYR A 524 -4.46 -7.20 -1.42
C TYR A 524 -4.77 -8.66 -1.10
N LEU A 525 -4.81 -9.52 -2.13
CA LEU A 525 -4.99 -10.97 -1.98
C LEU A 525 -3.85 -11.63 -1.22
N GLY A 526 -2.67 -11.00 -1.23
CA GLY A 526 -1.51 -11.30 -0.40
C GLY A 526 -1.60 -10.79 1.04
N GLY A 527 -2.68 -10.14 1.45
CA GLY A 527 -2.83 -9.64 2.82
C GLY A 527 -2.32 -8.22 3.04
N ASP A 528 -2.01 -7.48 1.98
CA ASP A 528 -1.76 -6.03 2.03
C ASP A 528 -3.10 -5.29 2.20
N LEU A 529 -3.22 -4.47 3.24
CA LEU A 529 -4.41 -3.69 3.57
C LEU A 529 -4.11 -2.18 3.68
N ASP A 530 -2.87 -1.73 3.48
CA ASP A 530 -2.52 -0.30 3.45
C ASP A 530 -1.83 0.19 2.18
N SER A 531 -1.70 -0.68 1.16
CA SER A 531 -1.13 -0.40 -0.17
C SER A 531 0.36 -0.10 -0.13
N ASP A 532 1.10 -0.63 0.86
CA ASP A 532 2.56 -0.54 0.88
C ASP A 532 3.26 -1.69 0.13
N PHE A 533 2.48 -2.56 -0.52
CA PHE A 533 2.93 -3.73 -1.26
C PHE A 533 3.66 -4.75 -0.40
N ASP A 534 3.34 -4.82 0.87
CA ASP A 534 3.78 -5.90 1.73
C ASP A 534 2.65 -6.35 2.67
N SER A 535 2.81 -7.52 3.31
CA SER A 535 1.85 -7.94 4.33
C SER A 535 2.59 -8.14 5.64
N ASP A 536 2.41 -7.22 6.58
CA ASP A 536 3.08 -7.22 7.86
C ASP A 536 2.11 -7.05 9.05
N ILE A 537 2.66 -6.67 10.19
CA ILE A 537 1.89 -6.51 11.43
C ILE A 537 0.94 -5.31 11.38
N HIS A 538 1.19 -4.31 10.53
CA HIS A 538 0.33 -3.18 10.26
C HIS A 538 -0.94 -3.66 9.55
N ASP A 539 -0.82 -4.45 8.49
CA ASP A 539 -1.97 -5.07 7.82
C ASP A 539 -2.76 -5.96 8.77
N PHE A 540 -2.06 -6.73 9.59
CA PHE A 540 -2.74 -7.54 10.60
C PHE A 540 -3.54 -6.66 11.57
N ASN A 541 -3.02 -5.51 11.98
CA ASN A 541 -3.74 -4.60 12.85
C ASN A 541 -4.95 -3.97 12.13
N LEU A 542 -4.86 -3.70 10.83
CA LEU A 542 -5.97 -3.23 10.00
C LEU A 542 -7.05 -4.30 9.83
N PHE A 543 -6.65 -5.54 9.54
CA PHE A 543 -7.51 -6.70 9.49
C PHE A 543 -8.26 -6.92 10.82
N VAL A 544 -7.53 -6.81 11.95
CA VAL A 544 -8.10 -6.85 13.29
C VAL A 544 -9.10 -5.72 13.52
N ALA A 545 -8.77 -4.49 13.09
CA ALA A 545 -9.66 -3.35 13.24
C ALA A 545 -10.95 -3.53 12.43
N ALA A 546 -10.84 -4.01 11.18
CA ALA A 546 -11.97 -4.31 10.30
C ALA A 546 -12.90 -5.39 10.91
N ALA A 547 -12.34 -6.39 11.59
CA ALA A 547 -13.11 -7.39 12.32
C ALA A 547 -13.79 -6.87 13.60
N GLY A 548 -13.51 -5.63 14.03
CA GLY A 548 -13.97 -5.09 15.32
C GLY A 548 -13.15 -5.56 16.53
N GLY A 549 -11.91 -5.99 16.29
CA GLY A 549 -10.91 -6.40 17.28
C GLY A 549 -10.56 -7.89 17.23
N ALA A 550 -9.41 -8.26 17.79
CA ALA A 550 -8.85 -9.62 17.66
C ALA A 550 -9.75 -10.71 18.26
N ALA A 551 -10.62 -10.34 19.23
CA ALA A 551 -11.59 -11.26 19.80
C ALA A 551 -12.68 -11.70 18.80
N ALA A 552 -12.94 -10.93 17.74
CA ALA A 552 -13.87 -11.31 16.68
C ALA A 552 -13.26 -12.37 15.75
N LEU A 553 -11.95 -12.28 15.47
CA LEU A 553 -11.20 -13.23 14.65
C LEU A 553 -10.91 -14.54 15.39
N PHE A 554 -10.43 -14.46 16.63
CA PHE A 554 -9.88 -15.61 17.37
C PHE A 554 -10.76 -16.09 18.53
N GLY A 555 -11.87 -15.38 18.80
CA GLY A 555 -12.70 -15.59 19.98
C GLY A 555 -12.06 -15.07 21.27
N THR A 556 -12.75 -15.21 22.40
CA THR A 556 -12.21 -14.85 23.72
C THR A 556 -11.29 -15.95 24.26
N GLN A 557 -10.13 -16.15 23.63
CA GLN A 557 -9.04 -16.95 24.24
C GLN A 557 -8.37 -16.06 25.28
N VAL A 558 -8.89 -16.05 26.51
CA VAL A 558 -8.20 -15.45 27.65
C VAL A 558 -6.91 -16.24 27.86
N PRO A 559 -5.71 -15.67 27.66
CA PRO A 559 -4.48 -16.33 28.07
C PRO A 559 -4.59 -16.50 29.58
N GLU A 560 -4.54 -17.73 30.11
CA GLU A 560 -4.37 -17.89 31.54
C GLU A 560 -3.03 -17.25 31.89
N PRO A 561 -2.98 -16.12 32.64
CA PRO A 561 -1.70 -15.55 32.97
C PRO A 561 -0.97 -16.58 33.83
N ALA A 562 0.27 -16.90 33.48
CA ALA A 562 1.13 -17.88 34.16
C ALA A 562 1.29 -17.64 35.68
N SER A 563 0.72 -16.56 36.21
CA SER A 563 0.65 -16.18 37.62
C SER A 563 -0.37 -16.97 38.47
N THR A 564 -1.43 -17.55 37.89
CA THR A 564 -2.43 -18.34 38.65
C THR A 564 -1.90 -19.70 39.11
N GLY A 565 -1.09 -20.36 38.28
CA GLY A 565 -0.35 -21.58 38.65
C GLY A 565 0.64 -21.34 39.80
N LEU A 566 1.28 -20.17 39.82
CA LEU A 566 2.21 -19.77 40.87
C LEU A 566 1.50 -19.49 42.20
N LEU A 567 0.33 -18.84 42.17
CA LEU A 567 -0.48 -18.58 43.37
C LEU A 567 -1.03 -19.87 44.01
N LEU A 568 -1.43 -20.86 43.20
CA LEU A 568 -1.86 -22.17 43.68
C LEU A 568 -0.68 -23.02 44.18
N GLY A 569 0.49 -22.92 43.55
CA GLY A 569 1.73 -23.55 43.99
C GLY A 569 2.26 -23.00 45.32
N VAL A 570 2.24 -21.68 45.51
CA VAL A 570 2.65 -21.01 46.75
C VAL A 570 1.66 -21.30 47.89
N ALA A 571 0.36 -21.39 47.62
CA ALA A 571 -0.63 -21.82 48.60
C ALA A 571 -0.41 -23.29 49.04
N ALA A 572 -0.07 -24.19 48.11
CA ALA A 572 0.23 -25.59 48.40
C ALA A 572 1.54 -25.78 49.20
N ILE A 573 2.56 -24.97 48.92
CA ILE A 573 3.84 -24.97 49.67
C ILE A 573 3.64 -24.34 51.06
N GLY A 574 2.85 -23.26 51.18
CA GLY A 574 2.49 -22.64 52.45
C GLY A 574 1.69 -23.57 53.38
N LEU A 575 0.84 -24.43 52.82
CA LEU A 575 0.10 -25.45 53.57
C LEU A 575 0.98 -26.64 54.01
N ARG A 576 2.05 -26.98 53.27
CA ARG A 576 3.03 -28.00 53.67
C ARG A 576 4.03 -27.51 54.73
N LEU A 577 4.39 -26.23 54.73
CA LEU A 577 5.36 -25.66 55.69
C LEU A 577 4.75 -25.31 57.05
N ARG A 578 3.42 -25.23 57.18
CA ARG A 578 2.73 -24.99 58.46
C ARG A 578 2.91 -26.12 59.51
N ARG A 579 3.55 -27.24 59.15
CA ARG A 579 3.78 -28.40 60.04
C ARG A 579 5.14 -28.42 60.75
N ARG A 580 6.03 -27.43 60.60
CA ARG A 580 7.30 -27.38 61.37
C ARG A 580 7.50 -26.02 62.04
N ARG A 581 7.30 -25.99 63.36
CA ARG A 581 7.61 -24.84 64.24
C ARG A 581 9.12 -24.78 64.52
N VAL A 582 9.86 -23.89 63.86
CA VAL A 582 11.11 -23.28 64.40
C VAL A 582 11.23 -21.88 63.78
N GLY A 583 11.45 -20.86 64.61
CA GLY A 583 11.40 -19.46 64.20
C GLY A 583 12.75 -18.87 63.81
N VAL A 584 12.74 -18.00 62.79
CA VAL A 584 13.66 -16.88 62.53
C VAL A 584 12.90 -15.86 61.62
N LEU A 585 12.84 -14.58 61.99
CA LEU A 585 12.44 -13.41 61.16
C LEU A 585 13.68 -12.89 60.38
N PRO A 586 13.60 -12.00 59.35
CA PRO A 586 12.52 -11.73 58.38
C PRO A 586 13.05 -11.67 56.92
N CYS A 587 12.45 -12.41 55.98
CA CYS A 587 12.66 -12.20 54.53
C CYS A 587 11.31 -12.35 53.83
N LEU A 588 10.45 -11.34 53.94
CA LEU A 588 9.19 -11.30 53.18
C LEU A 588 8.85 -9.83 52.87
N ALA A 589 9.76 -9.16 52.17
CA ALA A 589 9.54 -7.84 51.59
C ALA A 589 10.23 -7.70 50.22
N ALA A 590 10.56 -8.82 49.55
CA ALA A 590 11.39 -8.82 48.33
C ALA A 590 10.74 -9.49 47.11
N VAL A 591 9.43 -9.80 47.11
CA VAL A 591 8.77 -10.54 46.00
C VAL A 591 7.50 -9.85 45.47
N VAL A 592 7.25 -8.57 45.81
CA VAL A 592 6.12 -7.79 45.25
C VAL A 592 6.61 -6.51 44.56
N ALA A 593 7.83 -6.51 44.03
CA ALA A 593 8.44 -5.33 43.42
C ALA A 593 8.95 -5.55 41.98
N ALA A 594 8.43 -6.53 41.25
CA ALA A 594 8.91 -6.87 39.89
C ALA A 594 7.79 -6.98 38.84
N ALA A 595 6.76 -6.15 38.96
CA ALA A 595 5.72 -5.98 37.92
C ALA A 595 5.40 -4.49 37.72
N THR A 596 6.44 -3.66 37.75
CA THR A 596 6.41 -2.37 37.08
C THR A 596 7.22 -2.58 35.82
N MET A 597 6.55 -2.69 34.67
CA MET A 597 7.18 -2.26 33.42
C MET A 597 7.71 -0.85 33.72
N LEU A 598 9.03 -0.70 33.72
CA LEU A 598 9.59 0.63 33.70
C LEU A 598 9.01 1.27 32.43
N PRO A 599 8.34 2.43 32.51
CA PRO A 599 8.04 3.16 31.29
C PRO A 599 9.38 3.31 30.57
N VAL A 600 9.41 2.93 29.29
CA VAL A 600 10.46 3.40 28.39
C VAL A 600 10.38 4.92 28.52
N THR A 601 11.32 5.51 29.25
CA THR A 601 11.41 6.96 29.31
C THR A 601 11.87 7.37 27.94
N ASN A 602 10.96 7.94 27.13
CA ASN A 602 11.29 8.56 25.86
C ASN A 602 12.55 9.41 26.05
N ALA A 603 13.55 9.16 25.20
CA ALA A 603 14.79 9.91 25.25
C ALA A 603 14.48 11.38 24.93
N GLN A 604 14.59 12.25 25.93
CA GLN A 604 14.62 13.70 25.70
C GLN A 604 15.94 14.05 24.99
N ALA A 605 15.95 15.06 24.11
CA ALA A 605 17.18 15.48 23.45
C ALA A 605 18.25 15.85 24.48
N GLN A 606 19.45 15.30 24.28
CA GLN A 606 20.61 15.57 25.12
C GLN A 606 21.34 16.78 24.56
N SER A 607 21.46 17.86 25.34
CA SER A 607 22.26 19.02 24.95
C SER A 607 23.75 18.69 25.01
N PHE A 608 24.50 18.98 23.96
CA PHE A 608 25.96 18.84 23.92
C PHE A 608 26.63 20.00 23.19
N SER A 609 27.96 20.05 23.27
CA SER A 609 28.81 20.97 22.52
C SER A 609 29.94 20.20 21.85
N VAL A 610 30.32 20.59 20.64
CA VAL A 610 31.50 20.06 19.97
C VAL A 610 32.75 20.73 20.54
N VAL A 611 33.73 19.94 20.98
CA VAL A 611 34.96 20.41 21.65
C VAL A 611 36.21 19.94 20.90
N GLY A 612 37.34 20.66 21.04
CA GLY A 612 38.61 20.33 20.35
C GLY A 612 39.06 21.40 19.35
N PRO A 613 40.18 21.19 18.62
CA PRO A 613 40.72 22.18 17.70
C PRO A 613 39.81 22.33 16.46
N ASN A 614 38.95 23.35 16.46
CA ASN A 614 38.15 23.78 15.30
C ASN A 614 38.99 24.49 14.21
N THR A 615 40.29 24.18 14.08
CA THR A 615 41.13 24.83 13.06
C THR A 615 41.00 24.10 11.73
N PRO A 616 40.59 24.77 10.63
CA PRO A 616 40.51 24.22 9.27
C PRO A 616 41.86 23.81 8.63
N SER A 617 42.87 23.51 9.44
CA SER A 617 44.25 23.26 9.01
C SER A 617 44.46 21.85 8.48
N ALA A 618 43.65 21.48 7.49
CA ALA A 618 43.98 20.51 6.45
C ALA A 618 43.12 20.68 5.19
N VAL A 619 42.32 21.75 5.07
CA VAL A 619 41.56 22.05 3.86
C VAL A 619 42.54 22.46 2.77
N VAL A 620 42.59 21.67 1.69
CA VAL A 620 43.36 21.93 0.48
C VAL A 620 42.93 23.28 -0.10
N THR A 621 43.77 24.30 0.07
CA THR A 621 43.58 25.61 -0.54
C THR A 621 44.01 25.59 -2.01
N SER A 622 43.06 25.43 -2.93
CA SER A 622 42.89 26.29 -4.11
C SER A 622 41.74 25.78 -4.99
N ILE A 623 40.60 26.48 -4.97
CA ILE A 623 39.49 26.29 -5.91
C ILE A 623 39.69 27.26 -7.09
N PRO A 624 39.53 26.81 -8.36
CA PRO A 624 39.47 27.66 -9.54
C PRO A 624 38.37 28.74 -9.44
N ALA A 625 38.52 29.86 -10.16
CA ALA A 625 37.71 31.07 -9.98
C ALA A 625 36.22 30.97 -10.41
N ASP A 626 35.75 29.76 -10.72
CA ASP A 626 34.46 29.44 -11.32
C ASP A 626 33.61 28.44 -10.51
N GLN A 627 33.98 28.11 -9.27
CA GLN A 627 33.15 27.30 -8.36
C GLN A 627 32.74 28.09 -7.11
N MET A 628 31.51 27.84 -6.62
CA MET A 628 30.95 28.46 -5.42
C MET A 628 31.73 28.00 -4.17
N ASP A 629 31.78 28.85 -3.14
CA ASP A 629 32.59 28.60 -1.93
C ASP A 629 31.90 27.58 -1.01
N GLU A 630 32.12 26.29 -1.26
CA GLU A 630 31.58 25.19 -0.43
C GLU A 630 32.26 25.09 0.96
N ASN A 631 33.25 25.93 1.28
CA ASN A 631 34.01 25.82 2.53
C ASN A 631 33.36 26.46 3.77
N GLU A 632 32.45 27.44 3.62
CA GLU A 632 31.85 28.15 4.76
C GLU A 632 30.91 27.27 5.60
N ASN A 633 30.48 26.11 5.06
CA ASN A 633 29.54 25.19 5.70
C ASN A 633 30.16 23.81 6.03
N SER A 634 31.47 23.73 6.23
CA SER A 634 32.15 22.47 6.59
C SER A 634 32.54 22.46 8.08
N GLY A 635 32.10 21.44 8.82
CA GLY A 635 32.50 21.28 10.22
C GLY A 635 31.61 20.34 11.04
N PRO A 636 32.14 19.72 12.10
CA PRO A 636 31.44 18.71 12.90
C PRO A 636 30.12 19.19 13.50
N ILE A 637 29.94 20.50 13.74
CA ILE A 637 28.69 21.06 14.28
C ILE A 637 27.50 20.82 13.35
N ASN A 638 27.72 20.74 12.03
CA ASN A 638 26.68 20.56 11.03
C ASN A 638 26.18 19.11 10.91
N LEU A 639 26.85 18.13 11.57
CA LEU A 639 26.32 16.76 11.70
C LEU A 639 25.12 16.68 12.65
N PHE A 640 24.81 17.80 13.33
CA PHE A 640 23.84 17.89 14.41
C PHE A 640 22.95 19.13 14.31
N ASP A 641 23.11 19.91 13.24
CA ASP A 641 22.24 21.03 12.92
C ASP A 641 21.19 20.49 11.95
N ASP A 642 20.14 19.96 12.54
CA ASP A 642 19.01 19.40 11.84
C ASP A 642 17.80 20.32 11.99
N GLN A 643 17.25 20.74 10.85
CA GLN A 643 16.11 21.63 10.76
C GLN A 643 14.78 20.86 10.85
N PHE A 644 14.82 19.55 10.61
CA PHE A 644 13.65 18.66 10.57
C PHE A 644 13.38 17.97 11.90
N ILE A 645 14.40 17.75 12.74
CA ILE A 645 14.23 17.17 14.08
C ILE A 645 14.67 18.15 15.16
N THR A 646 13.71 18.69 15.90
CA THR A 646 14.00 19.61 16.99
C THR A 646 14.52 18.89 18.25
N PRO A 647 15.16 19.63 19.19
CA PRO A 647 15.52 19.09 20.50
C PRO A 647 14.32 18.70 21.40
N LEU A 648 13.07 18.87 20.95
CA LEU A 648 11.88 18.49 21.72
C LEU A 648 11.23 17.20 21.21
N ASP A 649 11.64 16.71 20.03
CA ASP A 649 11.02 15.55 19.41
C ASP A 649 11.51 14.25 20.05
N ASN A 650 10.55 13.40 20.42
CA ASN A 650 10.81 12.09 20.99
C ASN A 650 11.22 11.14 19.87
N VAL A 651 12.35 10.46 20.00
CA VAL A 651 12.73 9.37 19.09
C VAL A 651 11.73 8.22 19.25
N ASN A 652 10.78 8.12 18.31
CA ASN A 652 9.71 7.12 18.22
C ASN A 652 9.73 6.42 16.85
N ILE A 653 8.78 5.52 16.61
CA ILE A 653 8.65 4.73 15.38
C ILE A 653 8.66 5.58 14.10
N ASP A 654 7.95 6.72 14.08
CA ASP A 654 7.83 7.60 12.90
C ASP A 654 9.11 8.35 12.57
N LEU A 655 10.01 8.53 13.55
CA LEU A 655 11.30 9.14 13.31
C LEU A 655 12.20 8.22 12.48
N PHE A 656 12.10 6.91 12.61
CA PHE A 656 12.97 5.95 11.92
C PHE A 656 12.54 5.62 10.49
N SER A 657 11.43 6.19 10.05
CA SER A 657 10.95 6.16 8.66
C SER A 657 11.40 7.40 7.87
N LEU A 658 11.97 8.41 8.53
CA LEU A 658 12.34 9.68 7.90
C LEU A 658 13.54 9.49 6.95
N ASN A 659 13.29 9.60 5.64
CA ASN A 659 14.32 9.59 4.61
C ASN A 659 14.70 11.03 4.23
N TYR A 660 15.96 11.39 4.46
CA TYR A 660 16.44 12.74 4.13
C TYR A 660 16.57 12.99 2.61
N ALA A 661 16.51 11.93 1.79
CA ALA A 661 16.50 12.08 0.34
C ALA A 661 15.24 12.80 -0.16
N ASP A 662 14.13 12.67 0.56
CA ASP A 662 12.83 13.26 0.22
C ASP A 662 12.83 14.80 0.32
N PHE A 663 13.86 15.38 0.95
CA PHE A 663 14.03 16.83 1.13
C PHE A 663 15.10 17.43 0.20
N ALA A 664 15.65 16.65 -0.74
CA ALA A 664 16.70 17.10 -1.66
C ALA A 664 16.20 18.20 -2.62
N GLY A 665 16.89 19.34 -2.68
CA GLY A 665 16.61 20.43 -3.62
C GLY A 665 15.76 21.61 -3.07
N THR A 666 15.49 21.66 -1.77
CA THR A 666 14.91 22.85 -1.11
C THR A 666 15.95 23.97 -0.97
N GLU A 667 15.54 25.25 -0.89
CA GLU A 667 16.45 26.42 -0.81
C GLU A 667 17.41 26.39 0.42
N ASP A 668 17.19 25.46 1.36
CA ASP A 668 17.94 25.27 2.60
C ASP A 668 18.92 24.07 2.54
N GLU A 669 19.46 23.77 1.35
CA GLU A 669 20.52 22.77 1.15
C GLU A 669 21.86 23.22 1.78
N TYR A 670 21.92 23.30 3.11
CA TYR A 670 23.14 23.64 3.85
C TYR A 670 23.90 22.38 4.27
N ALA A 671 25.14 22.29 3.78
CA ALA A 671 26.11 21.22 3.96
C ALA A 671 26.27 20.65 5.40
N GLN A 672 25.81 19.40 5.58
CA GLN A 672 26.03 18.55 6.75
C GLN A 672 27.25 17.63 6.57
N TYR A 673 28.45 18.23 6.51
CA TYR A 673 29.72 17.47 6.47
C TYR A 673 30.44 17.51 7.80
N ALA A 674 30.84 16.35 8.34
CA ALA A 674 31.83 16.28 9.39
C ALA A 674 33.22 16.71 8.88
N GLY A 675 33.50 16.57 7.57
CA GLY A 675 34.61 17.22 6.88
C GLY A 675 34.83 16.73 5.44
N LEU A 676 35.64 17.49 4.67
CA LEU A 676 35.96 17.18 3.27
C LEU A 676 36.97 16.02 3.13
N GLY A 677 36.85 15.26 2.05
CA GLY A 677 37.78 14.20 1.67
C GLY A 677 37.58 12.86 2.41
N ILE A 678 38.09 11.78 1.81
CA ILE A 678 37.96 10.38 2.27
C ILE A 678 38.76 10.01 3.53
N GLU A 679 39.58 10.92 4.07
CA GLU A 679 40.34 10.66 5.29
C GLU A 679 39.43 10.59 6.51
N GLN A 680 39.74 9.70 7.46
CA GLN A 680 38.99 9.54 8.71
C GLN A 680 38.81 10.87 9.45
N LYS A 681 37.61 11.12 9.97
CA LYS A 681 37.29 12.32 10.78
C LYS A 681 36.98 11.90 12.20
N THR A 682 37.52 12.61 13.19
CA THR A 682 37.16 12.41 14.61
C THR A 682 36.45 13.64 15.14
N VAL A 683 35.24 13.43 15.66
CA VAL A 683 34.41 14.44 16.32
C VAL A 683 34.46 14.20 17.82
N PHE A 684 34.60 15.27 18.61
CA PHE A 684 34.60 15.18 20.07
C PHE A 684 33.43 15.98 20.66
N PHE A 685 32.76 15.37 21.62
CA PHE A 685 31.56 15.87 22.25
C PHE A 685 31.82 16.16 23.72
N ASP A 686 31.26 17.25 24.24
CA ASP A 686 31.04 17.49 25.66
C ASP A 686 29.54 17.65 25.91
N PHE A 687 28.93 16.67 26.55
CA PHE A 687 27.51 16.67 26.91
C PHE A 687 27.20 17.50 28.18
N GLY A 688 28.20 18.18 28.76
CA GLY A 688 28.09 18.97 29.99
C GLY A 688 27.92 18.13 31.27
N SER A 689 27.35 16.94 31.15
CA SER A 689 27.19 15.92 32.18
C SER A 689 27.38 14.52 31.60
N SER A 690 27.57 13.50 32.44
CA SER A 690 27.71 12.12 31.96
C SER A 690 26.42 11.65 31.33
N VAL A 691 26.49 11.21 30.08
CA VAL A 691 25.39 10.53 29.39
C VAL A 691 25.49 9.02 29.59
N ASN A 692 24.36 8.34 29.47
CA ASN A 692 24.30 6.90 29.30
C ASN A 692 23.75 6.66 27.89
N ALA A 693 24.40 5.80 27.13
CA ALA A 693 23.97 5.48 25.78
C ALA A 693 24.29 4.02 25.48
N ASN A 694 23.33 3.33 24.87
CA ASN A 694 23.51 1.99 24.32
C ASN A 694 23.09 1.92 22.85
N TRP A 695 22.59 3.02 22.30
CA TRP A 695 22.21 3.19 20.90
C TRP A 695 22.66 4.56 20.39
N PHE A 696 22.70 4.74 19.07
CA PHE A 696 22.75 6.04 18.41
C PHE A 696 21.83 6.06 17.19
N ALA A 697 21.21 7.20 16.88
CA ALA A 697 20.53 7.41 15.61
C ALA A 697 21.48 8.05 14.60
N TYR A 698 21.40 7.63 13.33
CA TYR A 698 22.18 8.22 12.24
C TYR A 698 21.49 8.05 10.89
N ALA A 699 21.63 9.04 10.01
CA ALA A 699 21.20 8.97 8.60
C ALA A 699 22.40 9.19 7.66
N GLN A 700 22.57 8.31 6.67
CA GLN A 700 23.56 8.53 5.60
C GLN A 700 23.14 9.70 4.72
N ARG A 701 24.10 10.34 4.05
CA ARG A 701 23.81 11.44 3.13
C ARG A 701 23.58 10.97 1.69
N SER A 702 22.49 11.41 1.06
CA SER A 702 22.31 11.47 -0.40
C SER A 702 22.87 12.79 -0.96
N GLY A 703 24.16 12.81 -1.31
CA GLY A 703 24.73 13.94 -2.08
C GLY A 703 24.38 13.84 -3.57
N GLY A 704 24.77 14.85 -4.39
CA GLY A 704 24.59 14.84 -5.85
C GLY A 704 25.25 13.66 -6.58
N ASN A 705 26.07 12.86 -5.89
CA ASN A 705 26.39 11.48 -6.23
C ASN A 705 26.13 10.59 -5.01
N ALA A 706 25.02 9.83 -5.04
CA ALA A 706 24.57 8.97 -3.95
C ALA A 706 25.58 7.88 -3.53
N LEU A 707 26.69 7.69 -4.23
CA LEU A 707 27.73 6.70 -3.87
C LEU A 707 29.00 7.31 -3.27
N ALA A 708 29.19 8.63 -3.36
CA ALA A 708 30.47 9.29 -3.08
C ALA A 708 30.70 9.70 -1.60
N ASP A 709 29.65 9.80 -0.78
CA ASP A 709 29.72 10.46 0.55
C ASP A 709 29.20 9.58 1.70
N ARG A 710 29.51 8.27 1.70
CA ARG A 710 28.92 7.31 2.66
C ARG A 710 29.88 6.98 3.80
N VAL A 711 29.37 6.90 5.02
CA VAL A 711 30.12 6.42 6.20
C VAL A 711 29.98 4.90 6.31
N GLY A 712 31.09 4.18 6.23
CA GLY A 712 31.12 2.73 6.36
C GLY A 712 31.47 2.24 7.76
N GLN A 713 31.97 3.10 8.64
CA GLN A 713 32.32 2.72 10.01
C GLN A 713 32.28 3.88 10.99
N PHE A 714 31.77 3.59 12.19
CA PHE A 714 31.78 4.44 13.38
C PHE A 714 32.60 3.78 14.48
N GLU A 715 33.44 4.56 15.17
CA GLU A 715 34.18 4.12 16.34
C GLU A 715 33.97 5.12 17.47
N PHE A 716 33.61 4.64 18.67
CA PHE A 716 33.27 5.49 19.80
C PHE A 716 34.22 5.27 20.99
N TRP A 717 34.52 6.35 21.70
CA TRP A 717 35.18 6.34 23.01
C TRP A 717 34.39 7.21 23.99
N PHE A 718 34.17 6.72 25.20
CA PHE A 718 33.46 7.43 26.26
C PHE A 718 34.41 7.73 27.42
N SER A 719 34.34 8.95 27.96
CA SER A 719 35.21 9.38 29.04
C SER A 719 34.53 10.41 29.94
N ASN A 720 34.88 10.41 31.22
CA ASN A 720 34.51 11.50 32.14
C ASN A 720 35.56 12.63 32.18
N SER A 721 36.63 12.49 31.39
CA SER A 721 37.69 13.48 31.21
C SER A 721 37.78 13.88 29.73
N ASP A 722 38.00 15.16 29.47
CA ASP A 722 38.15 15.70 28.12
C ASP A 722 39.31 15.00 27.38
N PHE A 723 39.07 14.60 26.13
CA PHE A 723 40.07 14.03 25.23
C PHE A 723 41.07 15.08 24.72
N GLY A 724 40.78 16.37 24.90
CA GLY A 724 41.64 17.47 24.47
C GLY A 724 41.78 17.59 22.96
N GLY A 725 40.80 17.06 22.21
CA GLY A 725 40.80 17.06 20.74
C GLY A 725 41.84 16.12 20.11
N VAL A 726 42.30 15.11 20.85
CA VAL A 726 43.23 14.09 20.34
C VAL A 726 42.51 12.75 20.33
N THR A 727 42.50 12.09 19.16
CA THR A 727 41.90 10.76 19.02
C THR A 727 42.58 9.80 19.98
N PRO A 728 41.84 9.06 20.81
CA PRO A 728 42.44 8.15 21.79
C PRO A 728 43.31 7.08 21.11
N ALA A 729 44.47 6.79 21.71
CA ALA A 729 45.35 5.72 21.23
C ALA A 729 44.90 4.31 21.71
N SER A 730 43.92 4.25 22.61
CA SER A 730 43.27 3.01 23.02
C SER A 730 42.33 2.50 21.94
N ALA A 731 42.02 1.20 21.97
CA ALA A 731 40.92 0.67 21.18
C ALA A 731 39.62 1.43 21.48
N PRO A 732 38.72 1.60 20.49
CA PRO A 732 37.38 2.13 20.73
C PRO A 732 36.60 1.25 21.69
N ASP A 733 35.72 1.88 22.47
CA ASP A 733 34.78 1.19 23.35
C ASP A 733 33.74 0.41 22.53
N THR A 734 33.38 0.92 21.35
CA THR A 734 32.56 0.19 20.38
C THR A 734 32.85 0.63 18.94
N THR A 735 32.64 -0.30 18.01
CA THR A 735 32.80 -0.10 16.56
C THR A 735 31.55 -0.62 15.86
N VAL A 736 30.94 0.22 15.04
CA VAL A 736 29.77 -0.13 14.21
C VAL A 736 30.18 -0.03 12.75
N ASN A 737 30.00 -1.12 12.01
CA ASN A 737 30.30 -1.19 10.57
C ASN A 737 29.00 -1.16 9.78
N ILE A 738 29.04 -0.50 8.63
CA ILE A 738 28.00 -0.51 7.61
C ILE A 738 28.70 -0.97 6.32
N THR A 739 28.49 -2.23 5.94
CA THR A 739 29.26 -2.89 4.89
C THR A 739 28.87 -2.35 3.50
N PRO A 740 29.73 -2.46 2.47
CA PRO A 740 29.41 -2.02 1.11
C PRO A 740 28.13 -2.62 0.51
N THR A 741 27.74 -3.82 0.94
CA THR A 741 26.53 -4.50 0.47
C THR A 741 25.28 -4.14 1.29
N ASP A 742 25.44 -3.28 2.29
CA ASP A 742 24.37 -2.85 3.16
C ASP A 742 23.54 -1.76 2.48
N ASN A 743 22.28 -2.05 2.19
CA ASN A 743 21.38 -1.09 1.54
C ASN A 743 21.15 0.17 2.37
N ARG A 744 21.43 0.15 3.68
CA ARG A 744 21.43 1.36 4.53
C ARG A 744 22.51 2.37 4.12
N LEU A 745 23.47 1.99 3.28
CA LEU A 745 24.40 2.93 2.64
C LEU A 745 23.78 3.66 1.44
N LEU A 746 22.65 3.18 0.91
CA LEU A 746 22.07 3.67 -0.34
C LEU A 746 20.96 4.69 -0.07
N ASP A 747 20.19 4.52 1.00
CA ASP A 747 19.16 5.48 1.43
C ASP A 747 19.73 6.61 2.31
N SER A 748 18.86 7.54 2.71
CA SER A 748 19.17 8.57 3.70
C SER A 748 18.23 8.50 4.90
N VAL A 749 17.81 7.30 5.27
CA VAL A 749 16.87 7.07 6.37
C VAL A 749 17.58 7.16 7.71
N ILE A 750 17.03 7.90 8.66
CA ILE A 750 17.55 7.92 10.02
C ILE A 750 17.20 6.61 10.73
N ARG A 751 18.22 5.90 11.20
CA ARG A 751 18.06 4.57 11.80
C ARG A 751 18.73 4.49 13.17
N PRO A 752 18.20 3.69 14.11
CA PRO A 752 18.89 3.41 15.36
C PRO A 752 19.92 2.29 15.14
N TYR A 753 21.16 2.57 15.52
CA TYR A 753 22.28 1.64 15.54
C TYR A 753 22.69 1.36 16.97
N SER A 754 22.80 0.07 17.31
CA SER A 754 23.28 -0.32 18.63
C SER A 754 24.74 0.04 18.83
N LEU A 755 25.09 0.51 20.02
CA LEU A 755 26.47 0.69 20.47
C LEU A 755 27.07 -0.61 21.05
N TYR A 756 26.34 -1.72 20.95
CA TYR A 756 26.74 -3.06 21.42
C TYR A 756 27.03 -3.12 22.93
N GLY A 757 26.26 -2.37 23.72
CA GLY A 757 26.32 -2.37 25.18
C GLY A 757 26.11 -0.97 25.78
N ASP A 758 25.99 -0.92 27.10
CA ASP A 758 25.84 0.33 27.84
C ASP A 758 27.19 1.05 27.96
N HIS A 759 27.23 2.27 27.46
CA HIS A 759 28.37 3.17 27.58
C HIS A 759 27.99 4.41 28.38
N SER A 760 28.96 4.93 29.14
CA SER A 760 28.73 6.15 29.92
C SER A 760 29.95 7.06 29.95
N GLY A 761 29.71 8.36 29.79
CA GLY A 761 30.77 9.37 29.83
C GLY A 761 30.20 10.75 29.57
N ARG A 762 30.87 11.79 30.07
CA ARG A 762 30.55 13.18 29.73
C ARG A 762 31.09 13.58 28.37
N TYR A 763 32.28 13.09 28.04
CA TYR A 763 32.96 13.34 26.79
C TYR A 763 32.88 12.10 25.92
N VAL A 764 32.56 12.29 24.65
CA VAL A 764 32.54 11.22 23.64
C VAL A 764 33.50 11.61 22.53
N ALA A 765 34.26 10.66 22.00
CA ALA A 765 34.95 10.81 20.72
C ALA A 765 34.32 9.83 19.73
N MET A 766 33.97 10.30 18.54
CA MET A 766 33.45 9.48 17.45
C MET A 766 34.38 9.63 16.25
N ARG A 767 34.92 8.52 15.75
CA ARG A 767 35.66 8.50 14.50
C ARG A 767 34.79 7.88 13.40
N LEU A 768 34.73 8.58 12.27
CA LEU A 768 34.00 8.23 11.07
C LEU A 768 35.00 7.82 9.99
N THR A 769 34.75 6.70 9.32
CA THR A 769 35.50 6.23 8.16
C THR A 769 34.54 6.07 6.98
N VAL A 770 34.94 6.54 5.78
CA VAL A 770 34.14 6.35 4.56
C VAL A 770 33.93 4.87 4.24
N SER A 771 32.82 4.57 3.56
CA SER A 771 32.58 3.26 2.95
C SER A 771 33.56 2.99 1.81
N GLU A 772 33.82 1.70 1.55
CA GLU A 772 34.68 1.27 0.43
C GLU A 772 34.11 1.69 -0.93
N ILE A 773 32.77 1.78 -1.05
CA ILE A 773 32.10 2.30 -2.25
C ILE A 773 32.57 3.72 -2.55
N SER A 774 32.56 4.58 -1.53
CA SER A 774 32.97 5.98 -1.64
C SER A 774 34.49 6.11 -1.84
N ALA A 775 35.29 5.27 -1.19
CA ALA A 775 36.75 5.27 -1.32
C ALA A 775 37.21 4.96 -2.76
N ASN A 776 36.52 4.06 -3.46
CA ASN A 776 36.87 3.65 -4.83
C ASN A 776 36.59 4.72 -5.90
N LEU A 777 35.74 5.72 -5.60
CA LEU A 777 35.40 6.79 -6.53
C LEU A 777 36.40 7.96 -6.50
N GLY A 778 37.25 8.06 -5.47
CA GLY A 778 38.30 9.08 -5.36
C GLY A 778 37.82 10.53 -5.19
N VAL A 779 36.50 10.73 -5.09
CA VAL A 779 35.79 11.97 -4.76
C VAL A 779 34.83 11.61 -3.62
N GLY A 780 34.86 12.35 -2.51
CA GLY A 780 33.97 12.07 -1.39
C GLY A 780 34.25 12.89 -0.13
N ASN A 781 33.19 13.25 0.56
CA ASN A 781 33.15 13.92 1.85
C ASN A 781 32.68 12.95 2.94
N ILE A 782 33.02 13.21 4.21
CA ILE A 782 32.48 12.45 5.35
C ILE A 782 31.38 13.30 6.00
N GLY A 783 30.14 12.80 5.96
CA GLY A 783 28.97 13.47 6.51
C GLY A 783 27.76 12.54 6.60
N GLY A 784 26.71 13.04 7.22
CA GLY A 784 25.40 12.40 7.42
C GLY A 784 24.40 13.48 7.79
N HIS A 785 23.11 13.16 7.81
CA HIS A 785 22.09 14.19 8.02
C HIS A 785 21.74 14.46 9.48
N GLU A 786 21.81 13.44 10.33
CA GLU A 786 21.55 13.59 11.76
C GLU A 786 22.37 12.60 12.58
N PHE A 787 22.69 12.97 13.83
CA PHE A 787 23.29 12.05 14.80
C PHE A 787 22.83 12.32 16.25
N ARG A 788 22.33 11.27 16.94
CA ARG A 788 21.96 11.34 18.38
C ARG A 788 22.45 10.14 19.16
N LEU A 789 22.91 10.34 20.39
CA LEU A 789 23.07 9.23 21.35
C LEU A 789 21.75 8.94 22.07
N LEU A 790 21.44 7.65 22.23
CA LEU A 790 20.16 7.17 22.74
C LEU A 790 20.35 6.17 23.89
N SER A 791 19.38 6.16 24.80
CA SER A 791 19.20 5.10 25.80
C SER A 791 17.95 4.29 25.44
N GLY A 792 18.10 2.98 25.26
CA GLY A 792 17.03 2.05 24.88
C GLY A 792 17.11 0.73 25.64
N PRO A 793 16.23 -0.26 25.35
CA PRO A 793 16.40 -1.62 25.84
C PRO A 793 17.73 -2.22 25.32
N SER A 794 18.27 -3.21 26.03
CA SER A 794 19.40 -3.98 25.50
C SER A 794 18.97 -4.73 24.24
N ASP A 795 19.87 -4.87 23.26
CA ASP A 795 19.54 -5.56 22.01
C ASP A 795 19.05 -6.98 22.26
N VAL A 796 17.98 -7.33 21.55
CA VAL A 796 17.74 -8.72 21.17
C VAL A 796 18.70 -9.04 20.03
N VAL A 797 19.36 -10.18 20.09
CA VAL A 797 20.39 -10.58 19.11
C VAL A 797 19.91 -11.77 18.30
N ILE A 798 19.89 -11.63 16.98
CA ILE A 798 19.81 -12.73 16.02
C ILE A 798 21.22 -13.14 15.63
N SER A 799 21.61 -14.36 15.96
CA SER A 799 22.88 -14.94 15.51
C SER A 799 22.64 -15.86 14.32
N VAL A 800 23.36 -15.63 13.22
CA VAL A 800 23.31 -16.42 11.98
C VAL A 800 24.60 -17.23 11.87
N ASP A 801 24.54 -18.55 11.70
CA ASP A 801 25.70 -19.36 11.36
C ASP A 801 25.84 -19.46 9.84
N ARG A 802 26.88 -18.83 9.29
CA ARG A 802 27.14 -18.82 7.84
C ARG A 802 27.33 -20.20 7.23
N ALA A 803 27.76 -21.19 8.01
CA ALA A 803 28.04 -22.53 7.49
C ALA A 803 26.78 -23.39 7.35
N THR A 804 25.80 -23.17 8.21
CA THR A 804 24.61 -24.03 8.34
C THR A 804 23.30 -23.33 8.00
N GLY A 805 23.29 -21.99 7.96
CA GLY A 805 22.08 -21.20 7.82
C GLY A 805 21.27 -21.07 9.12
N GLU A 806 21.75 -21.68 10.22
CA GLU A 806 21.04 -21.68 11.50
C GLU A 806 20.94 -20.26 12.07
N MET A 807 19.72 -19.86 12.44
CA MET A 807 19.43 -18.60 13.09
C MET A 807 18.97 -18.82 14.53
N THR A 808 19.42 -17.96 15.45
CA THR A 808 19.02 -18.02 16.85
C THR A 808 18.73 -16.65 17.44
N LEU A 809 17.65 -16.51 18.21
CA LEU A 809 17.29 -15.31 18.96
C LEU A 809 17.84 -15.35 20.39
N SER A 810 18.32 -14.23 20.91
CA SER A 810 18.76 -14.14 22.30
C SER A 810 18.48 -12.78 22.93
N ASN A 811 18.20 -12.78 24.22
CA ASN A 811 18.03 -11.61 25.07
C ASN A 811 18.90 -11.80 26.33
N ASN A 812 20.21 -11.88 26.16
CA ASN A 812 21.17 -12.23 27.22
C ASN A 812 22.31 -11.22 27.38
N LEU A 813 22.21 -10.06 26.75
CA LEU A 813 23.19 -9.00 26.91
C LEU A 813 23.16 -8.42 28.34
N SER A 814 24.25 -7.76 28.73
CA SER A 814 24.26 -7.02 30.00
C SER A 814 23.21 -5.92 29.95
N GLY A 815 22.40 -5.78 31.01
CA GLY A 815 21.27 -4.85 31.03
C GLY A 815 19.96 -5.43 30.50
N ALA A 816 19.94 -6.69 30.04
CA ALA A 816 18.73 -7.35 29.56
C ALA A 816 17.56 -7.32 30.55
N ALA A 817 16.42 -6.89 30.03
CA ALA A 817 15.12 -6.91 30.69
C ALA A 817 14.18 -7.86 29.95
N SER A 818 13.24 -8.47 30.68
CA SER A 818 12.17 -9.23 30.05
C SER A 818 11.26 -8.28 29.27
N MET A 819 10.87 -8.68 28.07
CA MET A 819 10.02 -7.91 27.17
C MET A 819 8.95 -8.82 26.57
N ASP A 820 7.75 -8.28 26.38
CA ASP A 820 6.69 -8.99 25.69
C ASP A 820 6.83 -8.74 24.19
N ILE A 821 6.81 -9.81 23.42
CA ILE A 821 7.00 -9.82 21.97
C ILE A 821 5.76 -10.42 21.30
N LYS A 822 5.40 -9.89 20.13
CA LYS A 822 4.19 -10.24 19.38
C LYS A 822 4.50 -10.68 17.95
N SER A 823 5.44 -10.04 17.28
CA SER A 823 5.94 -10.49 15.98
C SER A 823 7.46 -10.36 15.86
N LEU A 824 8.03 -11.09 14.90
CA LEU A 824 9.42 -11.04 14.46
C LEU A 824 9.42 -11.02 12.92
N THR A 825 10.08 -10.04 12.32
CA THR A 825 10.31 -9.95 10.88
C THR A 825 11.81 -9.93 10.63
N ILE A 826 12.28 -10.66 9.62
CA ILE A 826 13.67 -10.70 9.16
C ILE A 826 13.66 -10.46 7.66
N GLU A 827 14.43 -9.49 7.19
CA GLU A 827 14.47 -9.08 5.79
C GLU A 827 15.89 -9.22 5.23
N SER A 828 15.98 -9.56 3.95
CA SER A 828 17.22 -9.59 3.16
C SER A 828 16.96 -8.96 1.80
N PRO A 829 17.35 -7.69 1.60
CA PRO A 829 17.16 -7.02 0.32
C PRO A 829 17.83 -7.74 -0.87
N SER A 830 18.85 -8.57 -0.61
CA SER A 830 19.52 -9.37 -1.63
C SER A 830 18.87 -10.74 -1.91
N GLY A 831 17.81 -11.11 -1.20
CA GLY A 831 17.16 -12.42 -1.34
C GLY A 831 17.90 -13.56 -0.64
N GLY A 832 18.56 -13.27 0.49
CA GLY A 832 19.43 -14.20 1.23
C GLY A 832 18.73 -15.12 2.23
N LEU A 833 17.39 -15.16 2.27
CA LEU A 833 16.63 -15.98 3.22
C LEU A 833 16.22 -17.33 2.63
N ASP A 834 15.82 -18.26 3.50
CA ASP A 834 15.25 -19.56 3.15
C ASP A 834 14.00 -19.81 4.00
N ALA A 835 12.84 -19.45 3.48
CA ALA A 835 11.56 -19.64 4.16
C ALA A 835 11.27 -21.11 4.51
N SER A 836 11.77 -22.07 3.73
CA SER A 836 11.54 -23.50 3.98
C SER A 836 12.30 -24.01 5.21
N GLY A 837 13.42 -23.36 5.53
CA GLY A 837 14.24 -23.64 6.70
C GLY A 837 13.85 -22.87 7.97
N PHE A 838 12.95 -21.89 7.87
CA PHE A 838 12.56 -21.05 8.99
C PHE A 838 11.46 -21.69 9.85
N ASP A 839 11.80 -22.01 11.10
CA ASP A 839 10.90 -22.65 12.07
C ASP A 839 10.14 -21.62 12.94
N GLY A 840 10.61 -20.36 12.95
CA GLY A 840 10.11 -19.33 13.83
C GLY A 840 10.34 -19.59 15.34
N LEU A 841 9.78 -18.71 16.14
CA LEU A 841 9.77 -18.65 17.59
C LEU A 841 8.86 -19.70 18.23
N GLY A 842 7.79 -20.10 17.55
CA GLY A 842 6.91 -21.21 17.93
C GLY A 842 7.47 -22.60 17.60
N GLY A 843 8.52 -22.66 16.78
CA GLY A 843 9.05 -23.89 16.18
C GLY A 843 9.85 -24.81 17.12
N ALA A 844 10.90 -25.42 16.58
CA ALA A 844 11.64 -26.53 17.20
C ALA A 844 12.19 -26.25 18.61
N SER A 845 12.33 -24.98 18.98
CA SER A 845 12.77 -24.55 20.31
C SER A 845 11.78 -24.91 21.42
N GLY A 846 10.48 -24.92 21.14
CA GLY A 846 9.39 -25.13 22.10
C GLY A 846 9.35 -24.13 23.26
N ALA A 847 10.06 -23.00 23.17
CA ALA A 847 10.12 -22.01 24.25
C ALA A 847 8.89 -21.11 24.28
N PHE A 848 8.28 -20.88 23.12
CA PHE A 848 7.01 -20.17 22.99
C PHE A 848 5.91 -21.10 22.49
N PRO A 849 4.63 -20.74 22.72
CA PRO A 849 3.51 -21.55 22.26
C PRO A 849 3.53 -21.66 20.74
N ALA A 850 3.66 -22.87 20.21
CA ALA A 850 3.45 -23.13 18.79
C ALA A 850 1.97 -22.91 18.43
N GLY A 851 1.70 -22.13 17.40
CA GLY A 851 0.36 -22.01 16.84
C GLY A 851 -0.02 -23.22 15.98
N ASN A 852 -1.29 -23.27 15.58
CA ASN A 852 -1.84 -24.34 14.75
C ASN A 852 -2.57 -23.82 13.49
N GLY A 853 -2.31 -22.58 13.10
CA GLY A 853 -2.98 -21.85 12.03
C GLY A 853 -4.23 -21.11 12.50
N SER A 854 -4.46 -20.97 13.81
CA SER A 854 -5.62 -20.23 14.36
C SER A 854 -5.23 -18.96 15.10
N GLY A 855 -3.98 -18.52 14.96
CA GLY A 855 -3.43 -17.38 15.67
C GLY A 855 -3.21 -17.61 17.18
N ASN A 856 -3.41 -18.84 17.67
CA ASN A 856 -3.39 -19.21 19.09
C ASN A 856 -1.98 -19.45 19.66
N GLY A 857 -0.95 -19.17 18.88
CA GLY A 857 0.46 -19.25 19.21
C GLY A 857 1.27 -18.56 18.11
N TRP A 858 2.59 -18.73 18.18
CA TRP A 858 3.52 -18.27 17.15
C TRP A 858 3.38 -19.12 15.88
N GLU A 859 3.17 -18.44 14.77
CA GLU A 859 2.92 -19.01 13.45
C GLU A 859 3.77 -18.25 12.42
N VAL A 860 4.61 -19.00 11.70
CA VAL A 860 5.39 -18.47 10.58
C VAL A 860 4.40 -17.97 9.52
N GLY A 861 4.65 -16.76 9.02
CA GLY A 861 3.85 -16.13 8.00
C GLY A 861 3.88 -16.92 6.70
N GLY A 862 2.70 -17.21 6.13
CA GLY A 862 2.56 -18.01 4.93
C GLY A 862 3.19 -17.37 3.68
N GLY A 863 3.33 -16.04 3.67
CA GLY A 863 3.96 -15.28 2.60
C GLY A 863 5.48 -15.15 2.72
N SER A 864 6.09 -15.70 3.78
CA SER A 864 7.56 -15.65 3.94
C SER A 864 8.28 -16.26 2.73
N ASP A 865 9.32 -15.58 2.25
CA ASP A 865 10.05 -15.91 1.03
C ASP A 865 11.58 -15.68 1.19
N LEU A 866 12.28 -15.44 0.07
CA LEU A 866 13.72 -15.20 0.05
C LEU A 866 14.11 -13.79 0.53
N PHE A 867 13.17 -12.84 0.52
CA PHE A 867 13.38 -11.44 0.88
C PHE A 867 12.88 -11.12 2.29
N ARG A 868 11.83 -11.81 2.75
CA ARG A 868 11.26 -11.59 4.09
C ARG A 868 10.83 -12.89 4.76
N LEU A 869 11.15 -13.03 6.03
CA LEU A 869 10.61 -14.04 6.93
C LEU A 869 9.81 -13.35 8.03
N ALA A 870 8.59 -13.79 8.26
CA ALA A 870 7.76 -13.26 9.34
C ALA A 870 7.27 -14.38 10.27
N ASP A 871 7.11 -14.06 11.55
CA ASP A 871 6.50 -14.92 12.55
C ASP A 871 5.70 -14.07 13.53
N GLY A 872 4.50 -14.50 13.87
CA GLY A 872 3.56 -13.71 14.66
C GLY A 872 2.73 -14.54 15.65
N TYR A 873 2.42 -13.95 16.80
CA TYR A 873 1.41 -14.45 17.73
C TYR A 873 0.18 -13.52 17.71
N PHE A 874 -0.78 -13.85 16.87
CA PHE A 874 -1.89 -12.97 16.51
C PHE A 874 -2.96 -12.81 17.60
N SER A 875 -3.25 -13.86 18.36
CA SER A 875 -4.23 -13.79 19.46
C SER A 875 -3.62 -13.40 20.81
N GLY A 876 -2.33 -13.10 20.88
CA GLY A 876 -1.63 -12.94 22.14
C GLY A 876 -0.21 -12.37 22.01
N ASP A 877 0.66 -12.79 22.91
CA ASP A 877 2.05 -12.36 23.00
C ASP A 877 2.86 -13.39 23.79
N SER A 878 4.18 -13.21 23.84
CA SER A 878 5.06 -14.01 24.68
C SER A 878 6.14 -13.18 25.35
N THR A 879 6.45 -13.47 26.60
CA THR A 879 7.55 -12.81 27.31
C THR A 879 8.90 -13.42 26.93
N LEU A 880 9.72 -12.69 26.17
CA LEU A 880 11.13 -12.98 25.98
C LEU A 880 11.91 -12.60 27.23
N ALA A 881 12.20 -13.59 28.08
CA ALA A 881 12.85 -13.37 29.37
C ALA A 881 14.29 -12.85 29.24
N ALA A 882 14.70 -11.98 30.17
CA ALA A 882 16.10 -11.61 30.34
C ALA A 882 16.97 -12.85 30.63
N GLY A 883 18.11 -12.93 29.95
CA GLY A 883 19.03 -14.07 30.00
C GLY A 883 18.72 -15.18 28.99
N THR A 884 17.70 -15.05 28.14
CA THR A 884 17.41 -16.04 27.08
C THR A 884 18.58 -16.13 26.12
N SER A 885 19.16 -17.32 25.93
CA SER A 885 20.32 -17.52 25.08
C SER A 885 20.05 -18.59 24.03
N GLY A 886 20.07 -18.22 22.75
CA GLY A 886 20.11 -19.16 21.63
C GLY A 886 18.80 -19.90 21.39
N LEU A 887 17.69 -19.17 21.31
CA LEU A 887 16.41 -19.70 20.88
C LEU A 887 16.45 -19.96 19.38
N SER A 888 16.39 -21.22 18.93
CA SER A 888 16.47 -21.53 17.50
C SER A 888 15.26 -20.98 16.74
N LEU A 889 15.54 -20.42 15.56
CA LEU A 889 14.58 -19.96 14.54
C LEU A 889 14.62 -20.86 13.29
N GLY A 890 15.35 -21.98 13.33
CA GLY A 890 15.59 -22.84 12.17
C GLY A 890 16.79 -22.42 11.32
N THR A 891 16.87 -22.94 10.09
CA THR A 891 17.91 -22.66 9.09
C THR A 891 17.44 -21.66 8.04
N GLY A 892 16.82 -20.55 8.46
CA GLY A 892 16.20 -19.60 7.55
C GLY A 892 17.15 -18.62 6.83
N TYR A 893 18.47 -18.76 6.99
CA TYR A 893 19.45 -18.01 6.19
C TYR A 893 20.05 -18.92 5.12
N ASN A 894 20.08 -18.46 3.87
CA ASN A 894 20.73 -19.19 2.79
C ASN A 894 22.26 -19.15 2.94
N PRO A 895 22.94 -20.27 3.23
CA PRO A 895 24.40 -20.30 3.42
C PRO A 895 25.20 -19.92 2.16
N LEU A 896 24.55 -19.95 0.99
CA LEU A 896 25.14 -19.59 -0.30
C LEU A 896 25.04 -18.08 -0.58
N SER A 897 24.29 -17.33 0.24
CA SER A 897 24.26 -15.88 0.16
C SER A 897 25.59 -15.28 0.60
N LEU A 898 26.16 -14.45 -0.27
CA LEU A 898 27.37 -13.67 -0.01
C LEU A 898 27.07 -12.33 0.68
N ALA A 899 25.79 -11.96 0.78
CA ALA A 899 25.35 -10.72 1.37
C ALA A 899 25.04 -10.91 2.86
N GLU A 900 25.75 -10.17 3.71
CA GLU A 900 25.46 -10.06 5.13
C GLU A 900 24.58 -8.83 5.39
N ASP A 901 23.37 -8.86 4.85
CA ASP A 901 22.45 -7.71 4.74
C ASP A 901 21.17 -7.84 5.57
N LEU A 902 21.09 -8.83 6.46
CA LEU A 902 19.86 -9.08 7.20
C LEU A 902 19.53 -7.90 8.12
N VAL A 903 18.28 -7.47 8.03
CA VAL A 903 17.63 -6.58 8.98
C VAL A 903 16.59 -7.41 9.73
N ALA A 904 16.44 -7.18 11.03
CA ALA A 904 15.40 -7.86 11.77
C ALA A 904 14.73 -6.91 12.75
N THR A 905 13.41 -7.00 12.81
CA THR A 905 12.56 -6.20 13.67
C THR A 905 11.67 -7.12 14.50
N TRP A 906 11.30 -6.68 15.69
CA TRP A 906 10.31 -7.35 16.51
C TRP A 906 9.33 -6.33 17.08
N THR A 907 8.09 -6.75 17.31
CA THR A 907 7.05 -5.87 17.87
C THR A 907 6.63 -6.29 19.26
N ASN A 908 6.22 -5.32 20.07
CA ASN A 908 5.57 -5.56 21.34
C ASN A 908 4.02 -5.53 21.20
N PRO A 909 3.26 -5.93 22.23
CA PRO A 909 1.80 -5.92 22.18
C PRO A 909 1.16 -4.54 22.06
N ASP A 910 1.91 -3.48 22.38
CA ASP A 910 1.48 -2.08 22.29
C ASP A 910 1.73 -1.48 20.88
N GLY A 911 2.26 -2.25 19.93
CA GLY A 911 2.57 -1.81 18.56
C GLY A 911 3.95 -1.15 18.39
N GLY A 912 4.80 -1.13 19.41
CA GLY A 912 6.17 -0.64 19.30
C GLY A 912 7.05 -1.62 18.53
N VAL A 913 7.75 -1.12 17.49
CA VAL A 913 8.68 -1.87 16.65
C VAL A 913 10.13 -1.59 17.09
N PHE A 914 10.96 -2.62 17.14
CA PHE A 914 12.36 -2.54 17.59
C PHE A 914 13.29 -3.35 16.70
N ASN A 915 14.45 -2.78 16.34
CA ASN A 915 15.49 -3.53 15.64
C ASN A 915 16.13 -4.57 16.56
N ALA A 916 16.33 -5.77 16.03
CA ALA A 916 17.24 -6.75 16.58
C ALA A 916 18.66 -6.55 16.01
N ARG A 917 19.66 -6.86 16.82
CA ARG A 917 21.06 -6.90 16.39
C ARG A 917 21.30 -8.21 15.64
N VAL A 918 21.68 -8.14 14.37
CA VAL A 918 22.16 -9.31 13.62
C VAL A 918 23.66 -9.51 13.84
N VAL A 919 24.06 -10.75 14.12
CA VAL A 919 25.46 -11.17 14.25
C VAL A 919 25.69 -12.42 13.43
N TYR A 920 26.56 -12.32 12.43
CA TYR A 920 26.98 -13.48 11.66
C TYR A 920 28.17 -14.16 12.31
N THR A 921 28.10 -15.48 12.43
CA THR A 921 29.11 -16.38 13.00
C THR A 921 29.49 -17.46 11.98
N GLY A 922 30.43 -18.35 12.32
CA GLY A 922 30.88 -19.39 11.40
C GLY A 922 31.69 -18.86 10.22
N VAL A 923 32.01 -19.76 9.28
CA VAL A 923 32.72 -19.46 8.02
C VAL A 923 31.81 -19.90 6.89
N ALA A 924 31.51 -19.00 5.95
CA ALA A 924 30.69 -19.31 4.79
C ALA A 924 31.31 -20.46 3.96
N PRO A 925 30.51 -21.34 3.35
CA PRO A 925 31.01 -22.36 2.43
C PRO A 925 31.83 -21.74 1.29
N GLU A 926 32.99 -22.33 0.95
CA GLU A 926 33.67 -21.99 -0.30
C GLU A 926 32.92 -22.65 -1.47
N ILE A 927 32.08 -21.87 -2.14
CA ILE A 927 31.28 -22.31 -3.30
C ILE A 927 31.56 -21.44 -4.53
N LEU A 928 31.39 -22.03 -5.72
CA LEU A 928 31.55 -21.35 -7.00
C LEU A 928 30.18 -21.12 -7.64
N LEU A 929 29.60 -19.95 -7.43
CA LEU A 929 28.28 -19.61 -7.97
C LEU A 929 28.24 -19.77 -9.49
N GLY A 930 27.17 -20.37 -10.01
CA GLY A 930 26.99 -20.64 -11.43
C GLY A 930 27.60 -21.96 -11.93
N ASP A 931 28.29 -22.72 -11.08
CA ASP A 931 28.72 -24.11 -11.33
C ASP A 931 27.56 -25.07 -11.07
N PHE A 932 26.56 -25.01 -11.94
CA PHE A 932 25.30 -25.75 -11.82
C PHE A 932 25.44 -27.26 -12.01
N ASN A 933 26.63 -27.77 -12.33
CA ASN A 933 26.90 -29.20 -12.38
C ASN A 933 27.90 -29.68 -11.31
N ASP A 934 28.43 -28.76 -10.48
CA ASP A 934 29.36 -28.98 -9.37
C ASP A 934 30.66 -29.70 -9.79
N ASP A 935 31.18 -29.40 -10.99
CA ASP A 935 32.46 -29.95 -11.47
C ASP A 935 33.70 -29.12 -11.10
N GLY A 936 33.47 -28.00 -10.41
CA GLY A 936 34.47 -27.06 -9.94
C GLY A 936 34.82 -25.98 -10.96
N THR A 937 34.09 -25.86 -12.08
CA THR A 937 34.31 -24.84 -13.12
C THR A 937 32.97 -24.29 -13.63
N VAL A 938 32.88 -22.98 -13.81
CA VAL A 938 31.72 -22.36 -14.46
C VAL A 938 31.97 -22.27 -15.97
N ASP A 939 31.32 -23.11 -16.75
CA ASP A 939 31.49 -23.15 -18.20
C ASP A 939 30.18 -23.35 -18.99
N ALA A 940 30.28 -23.70 -20.28
CA ALA A 940 29.11 -23.84 -21.14
C ALA A 940 28.22 -25.04 -20.77
N ALA A 941 28.72 -26.02 -20.01
CA ALA A 941 27.95 -27.13 -19.49
C ALA A 941 26.94 -26.66 -18.44
N ASP A 942 27.32 -25.72 -17.56
CA ASP A 942 26.41 -25.17 -16.55
C ASP A 942 25.28 -24.36 -17.18
N TYR A 943 25.58 -23.61 -18.24
CA TYR A 943 24.55 -22.93 -19.02
C TYR A 943 23.49 -23.90 -19.55
N THR A 944 23.90 -25.11 -19.97
CA THR A 944 22.94 -26.11 -20.42
C THR A 944 22.10 -26.68 -19.28
N VAL A 945 22.68 -26.83 -18.09
CA VAL A 945 21.92 -27.22 -16.89
C VAL A 945 20.88 -26.17 -16.54
N TRP A 946 21.26 -24.89 -16.45
CA TRP A 946 20.34 -23.79 -16.19
C TRP A 946 19.22 -23.74 -17.25
N ARG A 947 19.59 -23.67 -18.54
CA ARG A 947 18.64 -23.51 -19.64
C ARG A 947 17.64 -24.66 -19.70
N ASP A 948 18.09 -25.90 -19.45
CA ASP A 948 17.21 -27.08 -19.53
C ASP A 948 16.25 -27.16 -18.32
N ASN A 949 16.50 -26.39 -17.26
CA ASN A 949 15.66 -26.31 -16.06
C ASN A 949 14.98 -24.93 -15.87
N LEU A 950 15.15 -23.97 -16.78
CA LEU A 950 14.59 -22.63 -16.69
C LEU A 950 13.05 -22.65 -16.51
N GLY A 951 12.56 -21.96 -15.48
CA GLY A 951 11.14 -21.93 -15.13
C GLY A 951 10.63 -23.19 -14.44
N THR A 952 11.53 -24.00 -13.85
CA THR A 952 11.17 -25.17 -13.04
C THR A 952 11.61 -24.98 -11.60
N ASN A 953 10.96 -25.68 -10.67
CA ASN A 953 11.28 -25.62 -9.24
C ASN A 953 12.41 -26.60 -8.86
N THR A 954 13.36 -26.81 -9.77
CA THR A 954 14.49 -27.72 -9.55
C THR A 954 15.58 -26.99 -8.79
N SER A 955 16.14 -27.60 -7.76
CA SER A 955 17.30 -27.03 -7.06
C SER A 955 18.57 -27.37 -7.82
N LEU A 956 19.31 -26.35 -8.26
CA LEU A 956 20.59 -26.52 -8.93
C LEU A 956 21.73 -26.51 -7.89
N PRO A 957 22.83 -27.25 -8.12
CA PRO A 957 24.06 -27.07 -7.35
C PRO A 957 24.59 -25.63 -7.44
N ASN A 958 25.16 -25.11 -6.35
CA ASN A 958 25.79 -23.77 -6.31
C ASN A 958 24.90 -22.62 -6.83
N ASP A 959 23.60 -22.76 -6.54
CA ASP A 959 22.51 -21.87 -6.90
C ASP A 959 22.07 -21.05 -5.68
N LYS A 960 21.92 -19.74 -5.84
CA LYS A 960 21.52 -18.84 -4.75
C LYS A 960 20.00 -18.74 -4.58
N THR A 961 19.21 -19.20 -5.56
CA THR A 961 17.74 -19.31 -5.47
C THR A 961 17.29 -20.77 -5.61
N PRO A 962 17.68 -21.66 -4.69
CA PRO A 962 17.42 -23.09 -4.84
C PRO A 962 15.92 -23.37 -4.93
N GLY A 963 15.50 -24.04 -6.01
CA GLY A 963 14.10 -24.37 -6.21
C GLY A 963 13.31 -23.31 -6.99
N ASP A 964 13.96 -22.29 -7.51
CA ASP A 964 13.45 -21.41 -8.57
C ASP A 964 14.56 -21.14 -9.60
N VAL A 965 14.56 -21.89 -10.72
CA VAL A 965 15.54 -21.68 -11.78
C VAL A 965 15.11 -20.50 -12.65
N SER A 966 15.71 -19.35 -12.39
CA SER A 966 15.27 -18.04 -12.87
C SER A 966 16.31 -17.35 -13.76
N GLN A 967 16.00 -16.13 -14.18
CA GLN A 967 16.95 -15.31 -14.91
C GLN A 967 18.12 -14.81 -14.04
N ASN A 968 17.97 -14.82 -12.71
CA ASN A 968 19.03 -14.41 -11.78
C ASN A 968 20.18 -15.42 -11.77
N ASP A 969 19.89 -16.71 -11.92
CA ASP A 969 20.89 -17.78 -12.01
C ASP A 969 21.76 -17.64 -13.25
N TYR A 970 21.15 -17.21 -14.36
CA TYR A 970 21.89 -16.88 -15.56
C TYR A 970 22.87 -15.74 -15.34
N LEU A 971 22.51 -14.74 -14.52
CA LEU A 971 23.42 -13.64 -14.20
C LEU A 971 24.61 -14.13 -13.38
N ASP A 972 24.41 -15.07 -12.46
CA ASP A 972 25.49 -15.67 -11.65
C ASP A 972 26.42 -16.51 -12.51
N TRP A 973 25.87 -17.38 -13.38
CA TRP A 973 26.65 -18.11 -14.36
C TRP A 973 27.46 -17.17 -15.26
N ARG A 974 26.82 -16.13 -15.80
CA ARG A 974 27.46 -15.17 -16.69
C ARG A 974 28.56 -14.38 -15.97
N GLY A 975 28.32 -14.01 -14.73
CA GLY A 975 29.26 -13.27 -13.88
C GLY A 975 30.50 -14.10 -13.53
N ASN A 976 30.33 -15.41 -13.38
CA ASN A 976 31.40 -16.34 -13.01
C ASN A 976 31.97 -17.15 -14.19
N TYR A 977 31.51 -16.93 -15.43
CA TYR A 977 31.93 -17.73 -16.58
C TYR A 977 33.46 -17.76 -16.76
N GLY A 978 34.02 -18.98 -16.75
CA GLY A 978 35.46 -19.24 -16.82
C GLY A 978 36.18 -19.23 -15.47
N ALA A 979 35.46 -19.04 -14.36
CA ALA A 979 36.00 -19.23 -13.02
C ALA A 979 36.13 -20.72 -12.69
N SER A 980 37.09 -21.06 -11.84
CA SER A 980 37.27 -22.42 -11.30
C SER A 980 37.53 -22.32 -9.81
N ALA A 981 36.99 -23.25 -9.04
CA ALA A 981 37.20 -23.33 -7.61
C ALA A 981 38.71 -23.47 -7.34
N ALA A 982 39.22 -22.70 -6.37
CA ALA A 982 40.63 -22.79 -6.01
C ALA A 982 40.91 -24.22 -5.52
N ALA A 983 41.88 -24.90 -6.16
CA ALA A 983 42.29 -26.22 -5.71
C ALA A 983 42.72 -26.12 -4.25
N THR A 984 41.94 -26.73 -3.34
CA THR A 984 42.34 -26.88 -1.95
C THR A 984 43.73 -27.50 -1.96
N ALA A 985 44.72 -26.75 -1.45
CA ALA A 985 46.03 -27.28 -1.18
C ALA A 985 45.86 -28.30 -0.07
N GLY A 986 45.48 -29.53 -0.44
CA GLY A 986 45.43 -30.67 0.42
C GLY A 986 46.82 -30.87 0.99
N GLY A 987 47.07 -30.28 2.15
CA GLY A 987 48.11 -30.67 3.08
C GLY A 987 47.78 -32.06 3.62
N ALA A 988 47.66 -33.04 2.74
CA ALA A 988 47.87 -34.41 3.11
C ALA A 988 49.30 -34.45 3.66
N ALA A 989 49.43 -34.52 4.99
CA ALA A 989 50.66 -34.98 5.59
C ALA A 989 50.98 -36.31 4.88
N ALA A 990 51.97 -36.26 3.99
CA ALA A 990 52.45 -37.43 3.28
C ALA A 990 52.68 -38.51 4.35
N PRO A 991 52.13 -39.72 4.20
CA PRO A 991 52.43 -40.80 5.12
C PRO A 991 53.95 -40.91 5.17
N GLU A 992 54.54 -40.66 6.34
CA GLU A 992 55.98 -40.84 6.51
C GLU A 992 56.30 -42.26 6.00
N PRO A 993 57.23 -42.41 5.04
CA PRO A 993 57.63 -43.74 4.62
C PRO A 993 58.12 -44.45 5.87
N ALA A 994 57.64 -45.67 6.06
CA ALA A 994 57.84 -46.56 7.21
C ALA A 994 59.32 -46.92 7.49
N SER A 995 60.15 -45.90 7.68
CA SER A 995 61.58 -45.95 7.91
C SER A 995 61.85 -46.43 9.34
N ALA A 996 60.95 -46.13 10.28
CA ALA A 996 60.97 -46.67 11.63
C ALA A 996 60.58 -48.17 11.67
N ALA A 997 59.68 -48.63 10.77
CA ALA A 997 59.31 -50.05 10.69
C ALA A 997 60.39 -50.91 10.00
N LEU A 998 61.13 -50.35 9.03
CA LEU A 998 62.27 -51.00 8.38
C LEU A 998 63.51 -51.12 9.31
N VAL A 999 63.72 -50.17 10.23
CA VAL A 999 64.79 -50.28 11.24
C VAL A 999 64.40 -51.27 12.36
N ALA A 1000 63.12 -51.38 12.71
CA ALA A 1000 62.64 -52.38 13.68
C ALA A 1000 62.71 -53.83 13.13
N LEU A 1001 62.51 -54.04 11.83
CA LEU A 1001 62.63 -55.36 11.18
C LEU A 1001 64.08 -55.79 10.91
N LEU A 1002 65.04 -54.86 10.84
CA LEU A 1002 66.48 -55.18 10.80
C LEU A 1002 67.08 -55.44 12.20
N GLY A 1003 66.42 -55.03 13.29
CA GLY A 1003 66.87 -55.23 14.67
C GLY A 1003 66.51 -56.58 15.30
N VAL A 1004 65.48 -57.28 14.81
CA VAL A 1004 65.01 -58.56 15.39
C VAL A 1004 65.65 -59.79 14.71
N GLY A 1005 66.37 -59.60 13.59
CA GLY A 1005 67.05 -60.67 12.85
C GLY A 1005 68.44 -61.09 13.36
N LEU A 1006 69.01 -60.42 14.39
CA LEU A 1006 70.36 -60.72 14.90
C LEU A 1006 70.44 -61.32 16.32
N SER A 1007 69.32 -61.69 16.95
CA SER A 1007 69.31 -62.13 18.36
C SER A 1007 68.94 -63.60 18.61
N SER A 1008 68.94 -64.46 17.60
CA SER A 1008 68.72 -65.91 17.80
C SER A 1008 69.74 -66.80 17.08
N CYS A 1009 71.02 -66.63 17.40
CA CYS A 1009 71.97 -67.76 17.42
C CYS A 1009 73.22 -67.50 18.27
N ARG A 1010 73.49 -68.44 19.20
CA ARG A 1010 74.69 -68.65 20.06
C ARG A 1010 74.74 -67.83 21.36
N LYS A 1011 75.04 -68.39 22.54
CA LYS A 1011 75.39 -69.76 22.95
C LYS A 1011 75.41 -69.80 24.49
N ARG A 1012 75.04 -70.94 25.06
CA ARG A 1012 75.49 -71.39 26.39
C ARG A 1012 77.03 -71.38 26.50
N ARG A 1013 77.55 -71.01 27.67
CA ARG A 1013 78.74 -71.53 28.40
C ARG A 1013 79.01 -70.59 29.58
N ASP A 1014 78.74 -71.01 30.82
CA ASP A 1014 79.60 -71.77 31.75
C ASP A 1014 80.29 -70.81 32.74
N CYS A 1015 80.23 -71.23 34.02
CA CYS A 1015 80.87 -70.71 35.24
C CYS A 1015 80.20 -69.55 35.98
#